data_AF-A0A6J1CEY1-F1
#
_entry.id   AF-A0A6J1CEY1-F1
#
_cell.length_a   1.000
_cell.length_b   1.000
_cell.length_c   1.000
_cell.angle_alpha   90.00
_cell.angle_beta   90.00
_cell.angle_gamma   90.00
#
_symmetry.space_group_name_H-M   'P 1'
#
loop_
_entity.id
_entity.type
_entity.pdbx_description
1 polymer ?
#
loop_
_entity_poly.entity_id
_entity_poly.type
_entity_poly.pdbx_seq_one_letter_code
_entity_poly.pdbx_strand_id
1 'polypeptide(L)'
;MAFSRFASFSPLAATLNIPQNNDSSRPMNLPINKQSIILRDLPLLPTPLKPHHYNINQATIFTNNSGHEDPAKLRILKHVLREVGDPWECLNLIDAAQRLGIDNHFQEEIEAVLQTQYVLFNAASSRNNDLHKAALLFRLFRQQGYQVSPVFKNFLDKEGKFHEKLREDINGLTSLYEASQLCMHGDEILEEAENFSRHWLNARVAHVDHHVATFVHNTLAHPHHKSMAQFMVPNYFGDIQWGNKWINILQDAAKIEFYATQRLHQNEIAQFLKWWKETDLAKELNFARDQPIKWYMASLVCLTDSYFSEQRVELAKSISFVYLIDDLFDVFGTHDELTLLTEAVHRWDLAAAKGLPDCMRICLRSLFEVTNEISYKIYQKHGWNPIGSLKKAWAKLCKTFLVEAEWLSCGHSPSAEEYLRNGIASTGIPVILVHVFFLIGQQISNETVQLLEDDLDIVSSSAAVLRLWDDMGTAQDEKQEGRDGSYLECYMKEHPSVSCESTQQHVMKKICEAWKTLNREYLLSKTFPSKFTQASLNVARAVPLAYNYGRNRSIMTMENIVENLFFHGMEKIAALNRFVSRSTDKCLSFFKVLRKKGPFEWTEECEQALGQLKDYLYSAPLLAKPLPGEKLHLYLAVSASAVSSALIKQEGASQNPVYYTSKAMTEAETRYPQMEKLALALVTSARRLRSYFQAHTVSVLTNLPLKNIFLKPETSGRLMKWALELSEYDIQFEPRTALKGQAVADFIAELTPPPPSAKSDLPWTIYVDGSSNERGCGAGILLLAPGGERFEYALRFNFRTSNNEAEYEALLAGLRVAK
;
A
#
# COMPACT_ATOMS: atom_id res chain seq x y z
N MET A 1 18.51 11.91 -8.67
CA MET A 1 17.58 12.96 -8.16
C MET A 1 16.11 12.97 -8.64
N ALA A 2 15.57 12.07 -9.49
CA ALA A 2 14.11 12.04 -9.79
C ALA A 2 13.40 10.82 -9.21
N PHE A 3 14.12 9.70 -9.13
CA PHE A 3 13.71 8.53 -8.36
C PHE A 3 14.02 8.70 -6.86
N SER A 4 14.72 9.78 -6.46
CA SER A 4 15.11 10.05 -5.07
C SER A 4 13.89 10.31 -4.18
N ARG A 5 12.90 11.08 -4.66
CA ARG A 5 11.78 11.58 -3.84
C ARG A 5 10.54 10.68 -3.77
N PHE A 6 10.70 9.40 -4.06
CA PHE A 6 9.70 8.35 -3.80
C PHE A 6 9.49 8.05 -2.29
N ALA A 7 10.09 8.86 -1.38
CA ALA A 7 10.57 8.40 -0.08
C ALA A 7 10.09 9.17 1.17
N SER A 8 9.06 10.01 1.12
CA SER A 8 8.60 10.73 2.32
C SER A 8 7.10 10.58 2.62
N PHE A 9 6.76 9.69 3.56
CA PHE A 9 5.58 9.81 4.42
C PHE A 9 5.92 9.38 5.85
N SER A 10 5.88 10.33 6.78
CA SER A 10 5.73 10.08 8.22
C SER A 10 4.71 11.09 8.78
N PRO A 11 3.68 10.68 9.54
CA PRO A 11 2.72 11.59 10.12
C PRO A 11 3.25 12.13 11.45
N LEU A 12 3.96 13.26 11.44
CA LEU A 12 4.21 14.00 12.67
C LEU A 12 3.02 14.91 12.97
N ALA A 13 2.17 14.44 13.87
CA ALA A 13 1.28 15.28 14.66
C ALA A 13 2.15 16.22 15.52
N ALA A 14 2.45 17.41 15.00
CA ALA A 14 2.98 18.50 15.81
C ALA A 14 1.80 19.33 16.33
N THR A 15 1.45 19.12 17.59
CA THR A 15 0.67 20.05 18.39
C THR A 15 1.36 21.42 18.35
N LEU A 16 0.74 22.38 17.67
CA LEU A 16 1.10 23.80 17.73
C LEU A 16 0.84 24.32 19.15
N ASN A 17 1.85 24.30 20.01
CA ASN A 17 1.92 25.22 21.14
C ASN A 17 2.62 26.48 20.64
N ILE A 18 1.84 27.55 20.44
CA ILE A 18 2.31 28.89 20.15
C ILE A 18 2.59 29.58 21.50
N PRO A 19 3.84 29.90 21.88
CA PRO A 19 4.08 30.99 22.81
C PRO A 19 3.99 32.29 22.00
N GLN A 20 3.00 33.12 22.33
CA GLN A 20 2.98 34.50 21.87
C GLN A 20 4.23 35.21 22.39
N ASN A 21 5.07 35.72 21.50
CA ASN A 21 5.91 36.86 21.82
C ASN A 21 6.03 37.76 20.58
N ASN A 22 5.38 38.91 20.70
CA ASN A 22 5.57 40.06 19.82
C ASN A 22 7.01 40.56 19.99
N ASP A 23 7.81 40.54 18.93
CA ASP A 23 8.68 41.69 18.66
C ASP A 23 9.14 41.70 17.20
N SER A 24 8.66 42.72 16.50
CA SER A 24 9.07 43.13 15.16
C SER A 24 10.46 43.76 15.17
N SER A 25 11.21 43.52 14.09
CA SER A 25 12.39 44.26 13.62
C SER A 25 13.79 43.83 14.15
N ARG A 26 14.49 43.02 13.34
CA ARG A 26 15.92 43.17 12.99
C ARG A 26 16.30 42.14 11.91
N PRO A 27 17.00 42.52 10.82
CA PRO A 27 17.52 41.57 9.85
C PRO A 27 18.78 40.92 10.41
N MET A 28 18.71 39.62 10.75
CA MET A 28 19.90 38.85 11.09
C MET A 28 20.51 38.33 9.79
N ASN A 29 21.45 39.08 9.22
CA ASN A 29 22.37 38.58 8.20
C ASN A 29 23.32 37.58 8.88
N LEU A 30 23.02 36.29 8.76
CA LEU A 30 23.97 35.21 9.01
C LEU A 30 24.49 34.74 7.63
N PRO A 31 25.81 34.71 7.39
CA PRO A 31 26.35 34.15 6.17
C PRO A 31 26.11 32.64 6.19
N ILE A 32 25.26 32.14 5.28
CA ILE A 32 25.11 30.70 5.04
C ILE A 32 26.38 30.26 4.29
N ASN A 33 27.37 29.83 5.05
CA ASN A 33 28.54 29.15 4.50
C ASN A 33 28.07 27.73 4.11
N LYS A 34 27.71 27.52 2.84
CA LYS A 34 27.31 26.22 2.28
C LYS A 34 28.57 25.33 2.15
N GLN A 35 28.96 24.64 3.21
CA GLN A 35 29.90 23.52 3.13
C GLN A 35 29.13 22.20 3.13
N SER A 36 29.47 21.31 2.20
CA SER A 36 28.92 19.96 2.03
C SER A 36 29.15 19.11 3.28
N ILE A 37 28.11 18.80 4.05
CA ILE A 37 28.20 17.77 5.09
C ILE A 37 27.85 16.45 4.42
N ILE A 38 28.87 15.64 4.13
CA ILE A 38 28.75 14.24 3.72
C ILE A 38 28.40 13.44 4.98
N LEU A 39 27.49 12.46 4.90
CA LEU A 39 27.06 11.65 6.06
C LEU A 39 28.19 10.91 6.77
N ARG A 40 29.37 10.79 6.14
CA ARG A 40 30.60 10.28 6.76
C ARG A 40 31.13 11.14 7.91
N ASP A 41 30.78 12.43 7.95
CA ASP A 41 31.33 13.41 8.91
C ASP A 41 30.43 13.65 10.13
N LEU A 42 29.27 12.98 10.22
CA LEU A 42 28.38 13.04 11.38
C LEU A 42 28.63 11.83 12.29
N PRO A 43 28.81 12.03 13.61
CA PRO A 43 28.85 10.90 14.55
C PRO A 43 27.50 10.17 14.47
N LEU A 44 27.56 8.85 14.31
CA LEU A 44 26.42 7.92 14.21
C LEU A 44 25.31 8.29 15.20
N LEU A 45 24.35 9.10 14.75
CA LEU A 45 23.11 9.33 15.48
C LEU A 45 22.32 8.01 15.43
N PRO A 46 21.72 7.57 16.55
CA PRO A 46 20.86 6.41 16.54
C PRO A 46 19.71 6.66 15.56
N THR A 47 19.57 5.76 14.60
CA THR A 47 18.50 5.72 13.59
C THR A 47 17.14 6.02 14.24
N PRO A 48 16.50 7.18 13.95
CA PRO A 48 15.07 7.30 14.18
C PRO A 48 14.35 6.61 13.02
N LEU A 49 13.28 5.89 13.37
CA LEU A 49 12.35 5.17 12.49
C LEU A 49 12.73 3.72 12.18
N LYS A 50 11.98 2.83 12.85
CA LYS A 50 11.91 1.40 12.56
C LYS A 50 11.53 1.23 11.08
N PRO A 51 12.12 0.24 10.37
CA PRO A 51 11.52 -0.23 9.13
C PRO A 51 10.06 -0.56 9.43
N HIS A 52 9.13 -0.13 8.58
CA HIS A 52 7.83 -0.79 8.56
C HIS A 52 8.11 -2.27 8.28
N HIS A 53 8.11 -3.07 9.35
CA HIS A 53 8.09 -4.51 9.26
C HIS A 53 6.72 -4.88 8.69
N TYR A 54 6.57 -4.81 7.37
CA TYR A 54 5.77 -5.82 6.70
C TYR A 54 6.33 -7.13 7.23
N ASN A 55 5.51 -7.92 7.92
CA ASN A 55 6.00 -9.10 8.62
C ASN A 55 6.44 -10.10 7.53
N ILE A 56 7.72 -10.06 7.15
CA ILE A 56 8.34 -10.74 5.99
C ILE A 56 8.09 -12.26 6.02
N ASN A 57 7.77 -12.83 7.19
CA ASN A 57 7.37 -14.23 7.34
C ASN A 57 5.94 -14.54 6.85
N GLN A 58 5.14 -13.54 6.44
CA GLN A 58 3.79 -13.73 5.88
C GLN A 58 3.78 -13.84 4.35
N ALA A 59 4.83 -13.38 3.67
CA ALA A 59 4.90 -13.40 2.20
C ALA A 59 5.27 -14.77 1.60
N THR A 60 5.62 -15.77 2.42
CA THR A 60 6.20 -17.05 1.94
C THR A 60 5.21 -18.21 1.89
N ILE A 61 3.91 -18.01 2.11
CA ILE A 61 3.00 -19.13 2.45
C ILE A 61 1.68 -19.07 1.68
N PHE A 62 1.71 -19.04 0.34
CA PHE A 62 0.50 -19.28 -0.49
C PHE A 62 0.82 -20.02 -1.80
N THR A 63 1.43 -21.19 -1.69
CA THR A 63 1.50 -22.17 -2.78
C THR A 63 0.50 -23.30 -2.52
N ASN A 64 -0.75 -23.10 -2.94
CA ASN A 64 -1.69 -24.11 -3.48
C ASN A 64 -3.13 -23.87 -3.02
N ASN A 65 -3.89 -23.18 -3.88
CA ASN A 65 -5.27 -23.53 -4.17
C ASN A 65 -5.52 -23.16 -5.65
N SER A 66 -5.94 -24.13 -6.44
CA SER A 66 -6.24 -23.97 -7.87
C SER A 66 -7.38 -22.95 -8.05
N GLY A 67 -7.01 -21.69 -8.22
CA GLY A 67 -7.87 -20.69 -8.85
C GLY A 67 -7.96 -21.05 -10.33
N HIS A 68 -8.78 -22.04 -10.65
CA HIS A 68 -9.26 -22.17 -12.01
C HIS A 68 -10.06 -20.90 -12.29
N GLU A 69 -9.62 -20.15 -13.31
CA GLU A 69 -10.50 -19.25 -14.07
C GLU A 69 -11.88 -19.88 -14.14
N ASP A 70 -12.95 -19.17 -13.79
CA ASP A 70 -14.28 -19.65 -14.14
C ASP A 70 -14.45 -19.34 -15.64
N PRO A 71 -14.16 -20.30 -16.55
CA PRO A 71 -14.08 -20.02 -17.96
C PRO A 71 -15.47 -19.68 -18.48
N ALA A 72 -16.53 -20.04 -17.74
CA ALA A 72 -17.91 -19.79 -18.12
C ALA A 72 -18.23 -18.29 -18.16
N LYS A 73 -17.80 -17.49 -17.17
CA LYS A 73 -18.10 -16.05 -17.12
C LYS A 73 -17.40 -15.28 -18.25
N LEU A 74 -16.11 -15.54 -18.46
CA LEU A 74 -15.36 -14.95 -19.58
C LEU A 74 -15.92 -15.42 -20.94
N ARG A 75 -16.32 -16.69 -21.08
CA ARG A 75 -16.96 -17.20 -22.31
C ARG A 75 -18.29 -16.51 -22.60
N ILE A 76 -19.12 -16.25 -21.59
CA ILE A 76 -20.38 -15.50 -21.76
C ILE A 76 -20.09 -14.10 -22.34
N LEU A 77 -19.15 -13.37 -21.72
CA LEU A 77 -18.78 -12.02 -22.17
C LEU A 77 -18.18 -12.02 -23.59
N LYS A 78 -17.33 -13.01 -23.92
CA LYS A 78 -16.80 -13.20 -25.27
C LYS A 78 -17.90 -13.47 -26.29
N HIS A 79 -18.87 -14.32 -25.95
CA HIS A 79 -20.01 -14.61 -26.82
C HIS A 79 -20.87 -13.36 -27.07
N VAL A 80 -21.12 -12.55 -26.05
CA VAL A 80 -21.86 -11.28 -26.20
C VAL A 80 -21.15 -10.33 -27.17
N LEU A 81 -19.82 -10.18 -27.06
CA LEU A 81 -19.05 -9.32 -27.96
C LEU A 81 -18.99 -9.85 -29.42
N ARG A 82 -19.06 -11.17 -29.62
CA ARG A 82 -18.96 -11.79 -30.96
C ARG A 82 -20.29 -11.89 -31.71
N GLU A 83 -21.38 -12.29 -31.03
CA GLU A 83 -22.55 -12.86 -31.71
C GLU A 83 -23.88 -12.13 -31.45
N VAL A 84 -24.02 -11.39 -30.34
CA VAL A 84 -25.36 -11.03 -29.79
C VAL A 84 -25.53 -9.55 -29.44
N GLY A 85 -24.45 -8.79 -29.26
CA GLY A 85 -24.54 -7.44 -28.72
C GLY A 85 -25.02 -6.39 -29.72
N ASP A 86 -25.99 -5.57 -29.29
CA ASP A 86 -26.24 -4.27 -29.92
C ASP A 86 -24.92 -3.45 -29.93
N PRO A 87 -24.59 -2.74 -31.02
CA PRO A 87 -23.35 -1.96 -31.13
C PRO A 87 -23.05 -1.07 -29.93
N TRP A 88 -24.07 -0.43 -29.35
CA TRP A 88 -23.90 0.45 -28.20
C TRP A 88 -23.66 -0.35 -26.91
N GLU A 89 -24.34 -1.48 -26.74
CA GLU A 89 -24.07 -2.40 -25.62
C GLU A 89 -22.63 -2.93 -25.65
N CYS A 90 -22.11 -3.29 -26.83
CA CYS A 90 -20.73 -3.74 -26.98
C CYS A 90 -19.73 -2.67 -26.55
N LEU A 91 -19.91 -1.41 -26.96
CA LEU A 91 -19.00 -0.31 -26.58
C LEU A 91 -18.99 -0.06 -25.07
N ASN A 92 -20.15 -0.13 -24.42
CA ASN A 92 -20.25 -0.02 -22.95
C ASN A 92 -19.63 -1.22 -22.23
N LEU A 93 -19.69 -2.42 -22.81
CA LEU A 93 -19.01 -3.60 -22.28
C LEU A 93 -17.50 -3.43 -22.37
N ILE A 94 -16.99 -2.95 -23.51
CA ILE A 94 -15.57 -2.66 -23.71
C ILE A 94 -15.07 -1.62 -22.70
N ASP A 95 -15.80 -0.50 -22.53
CA ASP A 95 -15.43 0.53 -21.54
C ASP A 95 -15.38 -0.05 -20.12
N ALA A 96 -16.42 -0.80 -19.72
CA ALA A 96 -16.46 -1.41 -18.40
C ALA A 96 -15.32 -2.43 -18.19
N ALA A 97 -14.99 -3.23 -19.22
CA ALA A 97 -13.87 -4.17 -19.17
C ALA A 97 -12.52 -3.46 -19.01
N GLN A 98 -12.29 -2.35 -19.74
CA GLN A 98 -11.09 -1.52 -19.60
C GLN A 98 -10.97 -0.91 -18.20
N ARG A 99 -12.07 -0.40 -17.65
CA ARG A 99 -12.09 0.20 -16.30
C ARG A 99 -11.85 -0.82 -15.19
N LEU A 100 -12.31 -2.06 -15.39
CA LEU A 100 -12.06 -3.19 -14.48
C LEU A 100 -10.72 -3.88 -14.73
N GLY A 101 -9.94 -3.46 -15.73
CA GLY A 101 -8.61 -4.01 -16.02
C GLY A 101 -8.62 -5.45 -16.52
N ILE A 102 -9.72 -5.90 -17.14
CA ILE A 102 -9.86 -7.26 -17.69
C ILE A 102 -9.97 -7.28 -19.22
N ASP A 103 -9.78 -6.13 -19.89
CA ASP A 103 -9.85 -6.00 -21.34
C ASP A 103 -8.80 -6.84 -22.09
N ASN A 104 -7.68 -7.19 -21.45
CA ASN A 104 -6.67 -8.09 -22.03
C ASN A 104 -7.25 -9.47 -22.42
N HIS A 105 -8.32 -9.92 -21.76
CA HIS A 105 -9.00 -11.18 -22.08
C HIS A 105 -9.83 -11.12 -23.36
N PHE A 106 -10.12 -9.92 -23.87
CA PHE A 106 -11.07 -9.67 -24.95
C PHE A 106 -10.44 -8.95 -26.15
N GLN A 107 -9.11 -8.96 -26.31
CA GLN A 107 -8.45 -8.14 -27.34
C GLN A 107 -8.92 -8.46 -28.76
N GLU A 108 -9.07 -9.74 -29.12
CA GLU A 108 -9.60 -10.17 -30.43
C GLU A 108 -11.03 -9.68 -30.65
N GLU A 109 -11.88 -9.81 -29.62
CA GLU A 109 -13.28 -9.37 -29.68
C GLU A 109 -13.40 -7.84 -29.77
N ILE A 110 -12.58 -7.11 -29.00
CA ILE A 110 -12.52 -5.65 -29.00
C ILE A 110 -12.11 -5.16 -30.39
N GLU A 111 -11.08 -5.75 -31.00
CA GLU A 111 -10.61 -5.41 -32.34
C GLU A 111 -11.72 -5.63 -33.38
N ALA A 112 -12.37 -6.80 -33.37
CA ALA A 112 -13.44 -7.12 -34.32
C ALA A 112 -14.64 -6.16 -34.20
N VAL A 113 -15.06 -5.84 -32.97
CA VAL A 113 -16.15 -4.88 -32.72
C VAL A 113 -15.76 -3.49 -33.22
N LEU A 114 -14.57 -3.00 -32.86
CA LEU A 114 -14.14 -1.65 -33.22
C LEU A 114 -13.88 -1.50 -34.71
N GLN A 115 -13.35 -2.52 -35.38
CA GLN A 115 -13.21 -2.54 -36.84
C GLN A 115 -14.57 -2.41 -37.53
N THR A 116 -15.56 -3.19 -37.10
CA THR A 116 -16.94 -3.12 -37.61
C THR A 116 -17.53 -1.73 -37.40
N GLN A 117 -17.42 -1.18 -36.19
CA GLN A 117 -17.93 0.14 -35.87
C GLN A 117 -17.21 1.25 -36.65
N TYR A 118 -15.91 1.13 -36.91
CA TYR A 118 -15.15 2.11 -37.66
C TYR A 118 -15.59 2.19 -39.13
N VAL A 119 -15.87 1.05 -39.75
CA VAL A 119 -16.43 1.01 -41.12
C VAL A 119 -17.81 1.66 -41.16
N LEU A 120 -18.70 1.32 -40.21
CA LEU A 120 -20.03 1.92 -40.10
C LEU A 120 -19.97 3.44 -39.84
N PHE A 121 -19.06 3.86 -38.97
CA PHE A 121 -18.83 5.25 -38.63
C PHE A 121 -18.41 6.08 -39.84
N ASN A 122 -17.55 5.54 -40.72
CA ASN A 122 -17.12 6.22 -41.93
C ASN A 122 -18.15 6.13 -43.08
N ALA A 123 -18.94 5.06 -43.15
CA ALA A 123 -19.98 4.89 -44.16
C ALA A 123 -21.23 5.74 -43.87
N ALA A 124 -21.54 5.96 -42.60
CA ALA A 124 -22.65 6.79 -42.20
C ALA A 124 -22.28 8.27 -42.35
N SER A 125 -22.93 9.00 -43.27
CA SER A 125 -22.92 10.46 -43.29
C SER A 125 -23.66 11.08 -42.08
N SER A 126 -24.06 10.26 -41.10
CA SER A 126 -24.92 10.66 -40.01
C SER A 126 -24.11 11.30 -38.88
N ARG A 127 -24.55 12.48 -38.47
CA ARG A 127 -24.01 13.20 -37.32
C ARG A 127 -24.47 12.48 -36.06
N ASN A 128 -23.54 12.00 -35.26
CA ASN A 128 -23.89 11.53 -33.92
C ASN A 128 -24.20 12.75 -33.05
N ASN A 129 -25.48 12.93 -32.70
CA ASN A 129 -25.96 14.06 -31.90
C ASN A 129 -25.82 13.81 -30.39
N ASP A 130 -25.46 12.59 -29.99
CA ASP A 130 -25.24 12.20 -28.61
C ASP A 130 -23.75 12.37 -28.25
N LEU A 131 -23.47 13.25 -27.28
CA LEU A 131 -22.11 13.60 -26.88
C LEU A 131 -21.38 12.40 -26.24
N HIS A 132 -22.07 11.66 -25.38
CA HIS A 132 -21.53 10.50 -24.68
C HIS A 132 -21.09 9.42 -25.68
N LYS A 133 -21.95 9.08 -26.63
CA LYS A 133 -21.65 8.10 -27.68
C LYS A 133 -20.53 8.58 -28.60
N ALA A 134 -20.54 9.85 -29.01
CA ALA A 134 -19.50 10.41 -29.88
C ALA A 134 -18.13 10.39 -29.20
N ALA A 135 -18.06 10.79 -27.93
CA ALA A 135 -16.84 10.80 -27.16
C ALA A 135 -16.32 9.38 -26.84
N LEU A 136 -17.21 8.45 -26.49
CA LEU A 136 -16.83 7.06 -26.24
C LEU A 136 -16.26 6.39 -27.49
N LEU A 137 -16.92 6.54 -28.65
CA LEU A 137 -16.44 6.02 -29.93
C LEU A 137 -15.08 6.61 -30.29
N PHE A 138 -14.94 7.94 -30.21
CA PHE A 138 -13.68 8.62 -30.48
C PHE A 138 -12.55 8.07 -29.61
N ARG A 139 -12.79 7.94 -28.30
CA ARG A 139 -11.81 7.43 -27.34
C ARG A 139 -11.38 6.00 -27.69
N LEU A 140 -12.34 5.09 -27.86
CA LEU A 140 -12.05 3.67 -28.13
C LEU A 140 -11.34 3.47 -29.47
N PHE A 141 -11.76 4.18 -30.52
CA PHE A 141 -11.06 4.12 -31.82
C PHE A 141 -9.64 4.65 -31.72
N ARG A 142 -9.45 5.81 -31.11
CA ARG A 142 -8.13 6.43 -31.02
C ARG A 142 -7.18 5.58 -30.17
N GLN A 143 -7.66 4.95 -29.09
CA GLN A 143 -6.88 4.00 -28.29
C GLN A 143 -6.39 2.78 -29.09
N GLN A 144 -7.12 2.35 -30.11
CA GLN A 144 -6.71 1.27 -31.03
C GLN A 144 -5.87 1.77 -32.23
N GLY A 145 -5.45 3.04 -32.22
CA GLY A 145 -4.62 3.62 -33.28
C GLY A 145 -5.38 4.00 -34.56
N TYR A 146 -6.72 4.00 -34.54
CA TYR A 146 -7.50 4.53 -35.67
C TYR A 146 -7.33 6.05 -35.77
N GLN A 147 -7.10 6.53 -36.99
CA GLN A 147 -7.04 7.95 -37.29
C GLN A 147 -8.46 8.53 -37.35
N VAL A 148 -8.91 9.11 -36.23
CA VAL A 148 -10.23 9.74 -36.13
C VAL A 148 -10.04 11.24 -35.98
N SER A 149 -10.55 12.02 -36.94
CA SER A 149 -10.66 13.47 -36.81
C SER A 149 -11.60 13.80 -35.64
N PRO A 150 -11.35 14.85 -34.82
CA PRO A 150 -12.23 15.20 -33.71
C PRO A 150 -13.69 15.34 -34.20
N VAL A 151 -14.51 14.36 -33.83
CA VAL A 151 -15.93 14.24 -34.23
C VAL A 151 -16.80 15.31 -33.56
N PHE A 152 -16.17 16.15 -32.73
CA PHE A 152 -16.80 17.10 -31.84
C PHE A 152 -17.25 18.40 -32.52
N LYS A 153 -16.93 18.61 -33.80
CA LYS A 153 -17.30 19.83 -34.54
C LYS A 153 -18.81 20.13 -34.50
N ASN A 154 -19.66 19.11 -34.42
CA ASN A 154 -21.12 19.27 -34.35
C ASN A 154 -21.63 19.79 -33.00
N PHE A 155 -20.76 19.82 -31.98
CA PHE A 155 -21.07 20.27 -30.63
C PHE A 155 -20.53 21.68 -30.35
N LEU A 156 -19.87 22.29 -31.35
CA LEU A 156 -19.28 23.62 -31.26
C LEU A 156 -20.24 24.69 -31.80
N ASP A 157 -20.18 25.89 -31.22
CA ASP A 157 -20.79 27.10 -31.74
C ASP A 157 -19.98 27.71 -32.90
N LYS A 158 -20.40 28.88 -33.37
CA LYS A 158 -19.77 29.55 -34.53
C LYS A 158 -18.38 30.10 -34.18
N GLU A 159 -18.12 30.30 -32.90
CA GLU A 159 -16.89 30.78 -32.31
C GLU A 159 -15.91 29.63 -32.02
N GLY A 160 -16.31 28.37 -32.25
CA GLY A 160 -15.49 27.18 -32.05
C GLY A 160 -15.50 26.64 -30.61
N LYS A 161 -16.42 27.09 -29.76
CA LYS A 161 -16.56 26.65 -28.36
C LYS A 161 -17.70 25.66 -28.20
N PHE A 162 -17.61 24.77 -27.21
CA PHE A 162 -18.70 23.82 -26.94
C PHE A 162 -19.98 24.54 -26.50
N HIS A 163 -21.12 24.13 -27.07
CA HIS A 163 -22.41 24.71 -26.74
C HIS A 163 -22.73 24.58 -25.24
N GLU A 164 -23.14 25.68 -24.60
CA GLU A 164 -23.49 25.68 -23.17
C GLU A 164 -24.60 24.70 -22.79
N LYS A 165 -25.50 24.35 -23.73
CA LYS A 165 -26.58 23.37 -23.49
C LYS A 165 -26.06 22.00 -23.05
N LEU A 166 -24.80 21.67 -23.36
CA LEU A 166 -24.16 20.41 -22.99
C LEU A 166 -23.81 20.33 -21.50
N ARG A 167 -23.88 21.45 -20.77
CA ARG A 167 -23.54 21.51 -19.33
C ARG A 167 -24.43 20.64 -18.43
N GLU A 168 -25.61 20.25 -18.90
CA GLU A 168 -26.55 19.40 -18.16
C GLU A 168 -26.29 17.89 -18.39
N ASP A 169 -25.52 17.52 -19.43
CA ASP A 169 -25.25 16.12 -19.80
C ASP A 169 -23.97 15.62 -19.11
N ILE A 170 -24.10 15.15 -17.86
CA ILE A 170 -22.96 14.68 -17.05
C ILE A 170 -22.26 13.48 -17.69
N ASN A 171 -23.00 12.55 -18.28
CA ASN A 171 -22.43 11.38 -18.95
C ASN A 171 -21.65 11.78 -20.20
N GLY A 172 -22.21 12.70 -20.99
CA GLY A 172 -21.53 13.31 -22.14
C GLY A 172 -20.27 14.07 -21.75
N LEU A 173 -20.34 14.91 -20.72
CA LEU A 173 -19.18 15.66 -20.21
C LEU A 173 -18.09 14.73 -19.67
N THR A 174 -18.46 13.67 -18.94
CA THR A 174 -17.51 12.69 -18.40
C THR A 174 -16.80 11.96 -19.54
N SER A 175 -17.54 11.49 -20.56
CA SER A 175 -16.93 10.84 -21.72
C SER A 175 -16.10 11.79 -22.56
N LEU A 176 -16.53 13.05 -22.71
CA LEU A 176 -15.76 14.10 -23.40
C LEU A 176 -14.43 14.36 -22.69
N TYR A 177 -14.43 14.43 -21.36
CA TYR A 177 -13.23 14.57 -20.55
C TYR A 177 -12.27 13.38 -20.69
N GLU A 178 -12.80 12.16 -20.68
CA GLU A 178 -12.00 10.94 -20.88
C GLU A 178 -11.40 10.89 -22.30
N ALA A 179 -12.18 11.31 -23.31
CA ALA A 179 -11.72 11.39 -24.69
C ALA A 179 -10.64 12.47 -24.88
N SER A 180 -10.75 13.61 -24.21
CA SER A 180 -9.78 14.71 -24.31
C SER A 180 -8.39 14.32 -23.78
N GLN A 181 -8.29 13.32 -22.90
CA GLN A 181 -7.00 12.85 -22.39
C GLN A 181 -6.09 12.21 -23.46
N LEU A 182 -6.65 11.84 -24.62
CA LEU A 182 -5.92 11.35 -25.78
C LEU A 182 -5.41 12.49 -26.70
N CYS A 183 -5.43 13.73 -26.23
CA CYS A 183 -4.94 14.90 -26.97
C CYS A 183 -3.49 14.72 -27.43
N MET A 184 -3.20 15.12 -28.66
CA MET A 184 -1.85 15.23 -29.25
C MET A 184 -1.59 16.67 -29.70
N HIS A 185 -0.35 16.98 -30.07
CA HIS A 185 -0.02 18.31 -30.61
C HIS A 185 -0.88 18.64 -31.85
N GLY A 186 -1.53 19.81 -31.83
CA GLY A 186 -2.43 20.29 -32.88
C GLY A 186 -3.92 19.94 -32.70
N ASP A 187 -4.29 19.21 -31.64
CA ASP A 187 -5.71 18.89 -31.34
C ASP A 187 -6.42 20.01 -30.57
N GLU A 188 -6.54 21.20 -31.14
CA GLU A 188 -7.15 22.38 -30.48
C GLU A 188 -8.56 22.10 -29.93
N ILE A 189 -9.35 21.31 -30.66
CA ILE A 189 -10.71 20.92 -30.24
C ILE A 189 -10.68 20.07 -28.96
N LEU A 190 -9.68 19.21 -28.77
CA LEU A 190 -9.57 18.38 -27.56
C LEU A 190 -9.04 19.17 -26.37
N GLU A 191 -8.18 20.16 -26.60
CA GLU A 191 -7.74 21.08 -25.55
C GLU A 191 -8.94 21.86 -25.01
N GLU A 192 -9.78 22.40 -25.89
CA GLU A 192 -11.03 23.04 -25.50
C GLU A 192 -12.01 22.05 -24.84
N ALA A 193 -12.08 20.81 -25.33
CA ALA A 193 -12.91 19.76 -24.73
C ALA A 193 -12.51 19.46 -23.29
N GLU A 194 -11.20 19.38 -23.00
CA GLU A 194 -10.68 19.17 -21.64
C GLU A 194 -11.11 20.31 -20.72
N ASN A 195 -10.89 21.56 -21.14
CA ASN A 195 -11.22 22.75 -20.36
C ASN A 195 -12.72 22.86 -20.08
N PHE A 196 -13.54 22.72 -21.13
CA PHE A 196 -14.99 22.81 -21.04
C PHE A 196 -15.57 21.72 -20.13
N SER A 197 -15.19 20.46 -20.36
CA SER A 197 -15.71 19.33 -19.58
C SER A 197 -15.27 19.39 -18.11
N ARG A 198 -13.99 19.67 -17.84
CA ARG A 198 -13.47 19.81 -16.47
C ARG A 198 -14.17 20.93 -15.69
N HIS A 199 -14.40 22.07 -16.32
CA HIS A 199 -15.08 23.21 -15.69
C HIS A 199 -16.51 22.83 -15.26
N TRP A 200 -17.31 22.30 -16.17
CA TRP A 200 -18.71 21.98 -15.88
C TRP A 200 -18.88 20.76 -14.98
N LEU A 201 -18.01 19.75 -15.10
CA LEU A 201 -18.03 18.61 -14.17
C LEU A 201 -17.78 19.10 -12.73
N ASN A 202 -16.74 19.91 -12.49
CA ASN A 202 -16.47 20.48 -11.17
C ASN A 202 -17.63 21.34 -10.63
N ALA A 203 -18.25 22.16 -11.48
CA ALA A 203 -19.40 22.98 -11.09
C ALA A 203 -20.63 22.14 -10.68
N ARG A 204 -20.75 20.91 -11.19
CA ARG A 204 -21.92 20.04 -10.96
C ARG A 204 -21.75 19.04 -9.84
N VAL A 205 -20.53 18.73 -9.40
CA VAL A 205 -20.28 17.74 -8.33
C VAL A 205 -21.11 18.02 -7.07
N ALA A 206 -21.32 19.29 -6.71
CA ALA A 206 -22.08 19.68 -5.53
C ALA A 206 -23.62 19.49 -5.66
N HIS A 207 -24.12 19.19 -6.86
CA HIS A 207 -25.55 19.19 -7.20
C HIS A 207 -26.08 17.83 -7.66
N VAL A 208 -25.27 16.77 -7.56
CA VAL A 208 -25.62 15.40 -7.98
C VAL A 208 -25.63 14.48 -6.77
N ASP A 209 -26.19 13.28 -6.93
CA ASP A 209 -26.14 12.28 -5.85
C ASP A 209 -24.69 11.90 -5.50
N HIS A 210 -24.50 11.38 -4.29
CA HIS A 210 -23.18 11.04 -3.78
C HIS A 210 -22.43 10.03 -4.66
N HIS A 211 -23.12 9.08 -5.31
CA HIS A 211 -22.48 8.07 -6.15
C HIS A 211 -21.96 8.70 -7.44
N VAL A 212 -22.77 9.54 -8.10
CA VAL A 212 -22.35 10.28 -9.31
C VAL A 212 -21.27 11.30 -8.96
N ALA A 213 -21.37 12.01 -7.83
CA ALA A 213 -20.33 12.93 -7.37
C ALA A 213 -18.99 12.22 -7.17
N THR A 214 -19.02 11.05 -6.50
CA THR A 214 -17.83 10.22 -6.28
C THR A 214 -17.23 9.75 -7.60
N PHE A 215 -18.08 9.32 -8.53
CA PHE A 215 -17.65 8.89 -9.86
C PHE A 215 -16.98 10.03 -10.64
N VAL A 216 -17.61 11.21 -10.71
CA VAL A 216 -17.04 12.38 -11.39
C VAL A 216 -15.72 12.82 -10.74
N HIS A 217 -15.65 12.84 -9.40
CA HIS A 217 -14.42 13.17 -8.69
C HIS A 217 -13.29 12.19 -9.04
N ASN A 218 -13.59 10.89 -9.03
CA ASN A 218 -12.64 9.84 -9.40
C ASN A 218 -12.19 9.97 -10.86
N THR A 219 -13.10 10.23 -11.80
CA THR A 219 -12.73 10.43 -13.21
C THR A 219 -11.87 11.67 -13.41
N LEU A 220 -12.19 12.80 -12.75
CA LEU A 220 -11.40 14.03 -12.85
C LEU A 220 -9.98 13.84 -12.28
N ALA A 221 -9.87 13.14 -11.15
CA ALA A 221 -8.59 12.87 -10.48
C ALA A 221 -7.78 11.79 -11.22
N HIS A 222 -8.44 10.78 -11.76
CA HIS A 222 -7.83 9.58 -12.33
C HIS A 222 -8.50 9.20 -13.66
N PRO A 223 -8.35 10.04 -14.71
CA PRO A 223 -8.91 9.68 -16.00
C PRO A 223 -8.24 8.41 -16.52
N HIS A 224 -9.02 7.56 -17.18
CA HIS A 224 -8.63 6.20 -17.53
C HIS A 224 -7.33 6.15 -18.35
N HIS A 225 -7.20 7.02 -19.37
CA HIS A 225 -6.01 7.02 -20.23
C HIS A 225 -4.71 7.41 -19.50
N LYS A 226 -4.79 8.17 -18.41
CA LYS A 226 -3.62 8.62 -17.62
C LYS A 226 -3.50 7.89 -16.28
N SER A 227 -4.26 6.82 -16.06
CA SER A 227 -4.30 6.08 -14.79
C SER A 227 -4.18 4.58 -14.99
N MET A 228 -3.70 3.87 -13.96
CA MET A 228 -3.56 2.41 -13.99
C MET A 228 -4.84 1.74 -13.50
N ALA A 229 -5.69 1.28 -14.43
CA ALA A 229 -6.99 0.66 -14.11
C ALA A 229 -6.87 -0.46 -13.07
N GLN A 230 -5.87 -1.35 -13.20
CA GLN A 230 -5.56 -2.44 -12.28
C GLN A 230 -5.41 -2.02 -10.80
N PHE A 231 -4.93 -0.79 -10.54
CA PHE A 231 -4.75 -0.27 -9.18
C PHE A 231 -6.01 0.40 -8.63
N MET A 232 -6.94 0.72 -9.52
CA MET A 232 -8.20 1.37 -9.21
C MET A 232 -9.36 0.36 -9.15
N VAL A 233 -9.16 -0.90 -9.56
CA VAL A 233 -10.16 -1.99 -9.53
C VAL A 233 -10.93 -2.07 -8.21
N PRO A 234 -10.30 -1.99 -7.02
CA PRO A 234 -11.03 -2.01 -5.75
C PRO A 234 -12.07 -0.89 -5.61
N ASN A 235 -11.82 0.28 -6.20
CA ASN A 235 -12.75 1.41 -6.18
C ASN A 235 -13.98 1.19 -7.07
N TYR A 236 -13.93 0.19 -7.96
CA TYR A 236 -15.03 -0.20 -8.85
C TYR A 236 -15.82 -1.41 -8.33
N PHE A 237 -15.46 -1.96 -7.16
CA PHE A 237 -16.24 -2.98 -6.47
C PHE A 237 -17.31 -2.31 -5.58
N GLY A 238 -18.47 -2.00 -6.17
CA GLY A 238 -19.61 -1.41 -5.45
C GLY A 238 -20.87 -1.32 -6.32
N ASP A 239 -21.95 -0.79 -5.75
CA ASP A 239 -23.30 -0.68 -6.35
C ASP A 239 -23.42 0.34 -7.51
N ILE A 240 -22.29 0.73 -8.13
CA ILE A 240 -22.33 1.65 -9.26
C ILE A 240 -22.91 0.91 -10.46
N GLN A 241 -24.18 1.16 -10.76
CA GLN A 241 -24.82 0.68 -11.98
C GLN A 241 -24.36 1.55 -13.16
N TRP A 242 -23.38 1.05 -13.91
CA TRP A 242 -22.83 1.70 -15.12
C TRP A 242 -23.81 1.75 -16.31
N GLY A 243 -25.11 1.65 -16.08
CA GLY A 243 -26.11 1.40 -17.14
C GLY A 243 -25.85 0.11 -17.93
N ASN A 244 -24.88 -0.71 -17.51
CA ASN A 244 -24.45 -1.92 -18.20
C ASN A 244 -25.06 -3.15 -17.50
N LYS A 245 -25.96 -3.84 -18.20
CA LYS A 245 -26.64 -5.05 -17.71
C LYS A 245 -25.68 -6.20 -17.35
N TRP A 246 -24.46 -6.17 -17.88
CA TRP A 246 -23.41 -7.18 -17.65
C TRP A 246 -22.44 -6.82 -16.52
N ILE A 247 -22.62 -5.67 -15.85
CA ILE A 247 -21.66 -5.16 -14.86
C ILE A 247 -21.38 -6.16 -13.74
N ASN A 248 -22.38 -6.90 -13.27
CA ASN A 248 -22.20 -7.91 -12.23
C ASN A 248 -21.33 -9.07 -12.70
N ILE A 249 -21.50 -9.53 -13.95
CA ILE A 249 -20.67 -10.61 -14.52
C ILE A 249 -19.23 -10.12 -14.71
N LEU A 250 -19.07 -8.89 -15.19
CA LEU A 250 -17.77 -8.24 -15.37
C LEU A 250 -17.04 -8.05 -14.03
N GLN A 251 -17.73 -7.54 -13.00
CA GLN A 251 -17.16 -7.38 -11.65
C GLN A 251 -16.76 -8.71 -11.04
N ASP A 252 -17.54 -9.77 -11.24
CA ASP A 252 -17.19 -11.10 -10.78
C ASP A 252 -15.97 -11.67 -11.51
N ALA A 253 -15.89 -11.52 -12.83
CA ALA A 253 -14.72 -11.91 -13.61
C ALA A 253 -13.47 -11.13 -13.15
N ALA A 254 -13.60 -9.82 -12.95
CA ALA A 254 -12.54 -8.95 -12.45
C ALA A 254 -12.05 -9.34 -11.05
N LYS A 255 -12.95 -9.75 -10.13
CA LYS A 255 -12.56 -10.24 -8.80
C LYS A 255 -11.74 -11.53 -8.88
N ILE A 256 -12.16 -12.47 -9.72
CA ILE A 256 -11.45 -13.75 -9.90
C ILE A 256 -10.04 -13.48 -10.45
N GLU A 257 -9.97 -12.68 -11.52
CA GLU A 257 -8.70 -12.29 -12.13
C GLU A 257 -7.79 -11.58 -11.12
N PHE A 258 -8.32 -10.58 -10.40
CA PHE A 258 -7.57 -9.82 -9.41
C PHE A 258 -6.89 -10.72 -8.38
N TYR A 259 -7.61 -11.72 -7.85
CA TYR A 259 -7.04 -12.65 -6.87
C TYR A 259 -6.04 -13.64 -7.49
N ALA A 260 -6.24 -14.05 -8.75
CA ALA A 260 -5.27 -14.87 -9.47
C ALA A 260 -3.96 -14.11 -9.70
N THR A 261 -4.04 -12.88 -10.21
CA THR A 261 -2.87 -12.02 -10.45
C THR A 261 -2.19 -11.60 -9.14
N GLN A 262 -2.95 -11.32 -8.08
CA GLN A 262 -2.40 -11.05 -6.74
C GLN A 262 -1.48 -12.17 -6.27
N ARG A 263 -1.90 -13.43 -6.43
CA ARG A 263 -1.10 -14.59 -6.03
C ARG A 263 0.18 -14.74 -6.85
N LEU A 264 0.10 -14.49 -8.15
CA LEU A 264 1.27 -14.45 -9.03
C LEU A 264 2.28 -13.42 -8.52
N HIS A 265 1.83 -12.20 -8.23
CA HIS A 265 2.68 -11.12 -7.74
C HIS A 265 3.31 -11.43 -6.38
N GLN A 266 2.56 -12.04 -5.45
CA GLN A 266 3.12 -12.48 -4.16
C GLN A 266 4.29 -13.46 -4.35
N ASN A 267 4.17 -14.41 -5.29
CA ASN A 267 5.23 -15.36 -5.59
C ASN A 267 6.45 -14.68 -6.22
N GLU A 268 6.25 -13.70 -7.10
CA GLU A 268 7.33 -12.90 -7.68
C GLU A 268 8.05 -12.06 -6.62
N ILE A 269 7.30 -11.40 -5.73
CA ILE A 269 7.85 -10.66 -4.59
C ILE A 269 8.69 -11.58 -3.71
N ALA A 270 8.22 -12.79 -3.42
CA ALA A 270 8.96 -13.75 -2.61
C ALA A 270 10.30 -14.14 -3.27
N GLN A 271 10.31 -14.36 -4.58
CA GLN A 271 11.54 -14.63 -5.34
C GLN A 271 12.49 -13.44 -5.33
N PHE A 272 11.97 -12.23 -5.57
CA PHE A 272 12.76 -11.01 -5.56
C PHE A 272 13.37 -10.72 -4.19
N LEU A 273 12.59 -10.84 -3.11
CA LEU A 273 13.05 -10.65 -1.73
C LEU A 273 14.08 -11.70 -1.32
N LYS A 274 13.92 -12.94 -1.78
CA LYS A 274 14.91 -14.00 -1.54
C LYS A 274 16.25 -13.60 -2.17
N TRP A 275 16.25 -13.22 -3.45
CA TRP A 275 17.44 -12.71 -4.13
C TRP A 275 18.04 -11.51 -3.38
N TRP A 276 17.23 -10.50 -3.04
CA TRP A 276 17.68 -9.30 -2.34
C TRP A 276 18.41 -9.64 -1.02
N LYS A 277 17.83 -10.56 -0.23
CA LYS A 277 18.44 -11.03 1.02
C LYS A 277 19.74 -11.80 0.81
N GLU A 278 19.87 -12.56 -0.29
CA GLU A 278 21.07 -13.33 -0.62
C GLU A 278 22.24 -12.44 -1.08
N THR A 279 21.97 -11.25 -1.64
CA THR A 279 23.03 -10.31 -2.04
C THR A 279 23.73 -9.64 -0.86
N ASP A 280 23.09 -9.59 0.32
CA ASP A 280 23.51 -8.84 1.51
C ASP A 280 23.79 -7.34 1.31
N LEU A 281 23.38 -6.77 0.16
CA LEU A 281 23.61 -5.37 -0.21
C LEU A 281 22.99 -4.38 0.79
N ALA A 282 21.87 -4.73 1.42
CA ALA A 282 21.24 -3.88 2.44
C ALA A 282 22.15 -3.65 3.67
N LYS A 283 23.03 -4.62 4.00
CA LYS A 283 24.00 -4.45 5.09
C LYS A 283 25.20 -3.63 4.64
N GLU A 284 25.71 -3.92 3.44
CA GLU A 284 26.88 -3.23 2.86
C GLU A 284 26.60 -1.76 2.53
N LEU A 285 25.35 -1.45 2.15
CA LEU A 285 24.87 -0.11 1.78
C LEU A 285 23.84 0.39 2.81
N ASN A 286 24.18 0.32 4.10
CA ASN A 286 23.26 0.68 5.19
C ASN A 286 22.78 2.15 5.20
N PHE A 287 23.43 3.03 4.45
CA PHE A 287 23.00 4.42 4.25
C PHE A 287 21.88 4.53 3.21
N ALA A 288 21.86 3.62 2.24
CA ALA A 288 20.93 3.60 1.12
C ALA A 288 19.54 3.15 1.58
N ARG A 289 18.53 3.43 0.74
CA ARG A 289 17.14 3.02 0.96
C ARG A 289 17.02 1.51 0.78
N ASP A 290 16.32 0.85 1.70
CA ASP A 290 15.96 -0.58 1.64
C ASP A 290 14.45 -0.71 1.43
N GLN A 291 14.00 -0.64 0.17
CA GLN A 291 12.57 -0.60 -0.19
C GLN A 291 12.20 -1.61 -1.31
N PRO A 292 12.49 -2.91 -1.14
CA PRO A 292 12.33 -3.90 -2.20
C PRO A 292 10.90 -4.06 -2.73
N ILE A 293 9.88 -3.87 -1.89
CA ILE A 293 8.48 -3.91 -2.35
C ILE A 293 8.17 -2.76 -3.33
N LYS A 294 8.75 -1.57 -3.12
CA LYS A 294 8.58 -0.43 -4.04
C LYS A 294 9.30 -0.67 -5.36
N TRP A 295 10.50 -1.26 -5.33
CA TRP A 295 11.26 -1.59 -6.53
C TRP A 295 10.53 -2.63 -7.40
N TYR A 296 9.93 -3.63 -6.76
CA TYR A 296 9.05 -4.58 -7.45
C TYR A 296 7.77 -3.90 -7.98
N MET A 297 7.14 -3.01 -7.22
CA MET A 297 5.98 -2.25 -7.70
C MET A 297 6.29 -1.46 -8.99
N ALA A 298 7.47 -0.87 -9.09
CA ALA A 298 7.91 -0.18 -10.30
C ALA A 298 8.08 -1.14 -11.49
N SER A 299 8.52 -2.38 -11.28
CA SER A 299 8.57 -3.38 -12.36
C SER A 299 7.16 -3.82 -12.79
N LEU A 300 6.24 -3.97 -11.82
CA LEU A 300 4.83 -4.28 -12.08
C LEU A 300 4.13 -3.18 -12.88
N VAL A 301 4.41 -1.92 -12.60
CA VAL A 301 3.91 -0.78 -13.38
C VAL A 301 4.35 -0.89 -14.84
N CYS A 302 5.63 -1.19 -15.08
CA CYS A 302 6.16 -1.29 -16.45
C CYS A 302 5.54 -2.46 -17.21
N LEU A 303 5.40 -3.62 -16.55
CA LEU A 303 5.00 -4.88 -17.15
C LEU A 303 3.76 -5.44 -16.44
N THR A 304 2.58 -4.95 -16.80
CA THR A 304 1.32 -5.30 -16.12
C THR A 304 0.77 -6.68 -16.48
N ASP A 305 1.14 -7.21 -17.66
CA ASP A 305 0.58 -8.44 -18.20
C ASP A 305 1.10 -9.67 -17.45
N SER A 306 0.24 -10.62 -17.09
CA SER A 306 0.61 -11.77 -16.25
C SER A 306 1.69 -12.65 -16.90
N TYR A 307 1.74 -12.68 -18.24
CA TYR A 307 2.77 -13.37 -19.04
C TYR A 307 4.21 -12.92 -18.74
N PHE A 308 4.43 -11.67 -18.29
CA PHE A 308 5.76 -11.11 -18.04
C PHE A 308 6.28 -11.35 -16.62
N SER A 309 5.87 -12.45 -15.96
CA SER A 309 6.22 -12.76 -14.57
C SER A 309 7.72 -12.79 -14.31
N GLU A 310 8.47 -13.54 -15.11
CA GLU A 310 9.93 -13.63 -15.00
C GLU A 310 10.59 -12.27 -15.28
N GLN A 311 10.11 -11.57 -16.31
CA GLN A 311 10.65 -10.27 -16.72
C GLN A 311 10.46 -9.22 -15.63
N ARG A 312 9.34 -9.23 -14.88
CA ARG A 312 9.12 -8.35 -13.72
C ARG A 312 10.14 -8.59 -12.61
N VAL A 313 10.47 -9.84 -12.31
CA VAL A 313 11.45 -10.18 -11.27
C VAL A 313 12.85 -9.69 -11.67
N GLU A 314 13.27 -9.94 -12.91
CA GLU A 314 14.57 -9.46 -13.41
C GLU A 314 14.64 -7.93 -13.51
N LEU A 315 13.55 -7.29 -13.94
CA LEU A 315 13.47 -5.84 -14.00
C LEU A 315 13.52 -5.21 -12.61
N ALA A 316 12.90 -5.81 -11.60
CA ALA A 316 12.96 -5.34 -10.21
C ALA A 316 14.40 -5.29 -9.67
N LYS A 317 15.27 -6.24 -10.06
CA LYS A 317 16.71 -6.21 -9.72
C LYS A 317 17.41 -5.02 -10.37
N SER A 318 17.11 -4.75 -11.63
CA SER A 318 17.68 -3.59 -12.34
C SER A 318 17.22 -2.28 -11.70
N ILE A 319 15.92 -2.19 -11.36
CA ILE A 319 15.35 -1.04 -10.66
C ILE A 319 16.00 -0.82 -9.31
N SER A 320 16.28 -1.87 -8.52
CA SER A 320 16.97 -1.68 -7.24
C SER A 320 18.34 -1.03 -7.41
N PHE A 321 19.10 -1.35 -8.46
CA PHE A 321 20.37 -0.68 -8.73
C PHE A 321 20.22 0.78 -9.14
N VAL A 322 19.15 1.16 -9.83
CA VAL A 322 18.87 2.59 -10.10
C VAL A 322 18.79 3.36 -8.78
N TYR A 323 18.05 2.84 -7.80
CA TYR A 323 17.92 3.46 -6.46
C TYR A 323 19.24 3.43 -5.66
N LEU A 324 19.96 2.31 -5.65
CA LEU A 324 21.21 2.22 -4.89
C LEU A 324 22.29 3.14 -5.45
N ILE A 325 22.37 3.28 -6.78
CA ILE A 325 23.32 4.19 -7.43
C ILE A 325 22.90 5.64 -7.18
N ASP A 326 21.62 5.97 -7.26
CA ASP A 326 21.10 7.29 -6.89
C ASP A 326 21.52 7.68 -5.45
N ASP A 327 21.34 6.78 -4.47
CA ASP A 327 21.79 7.01 -3.09
C ASP A 327 23.32 7.14 -2.95
N LEU A 328 24.09 6.43 -3.79
CA LEU A 328 25.55 6.59 -3.81
C LEU A 328 25.96 8.00 -4.25
N PHE A 329 25.29 8.57 -5.25
CA PHE A 329 25.58 9.91 -5.76
C PHE A 329 25.05 11.01 -4.84
N ASP A 330 23.84 10.86 -4.30
CA ASP A 330 23.15 11.93 -3.57
C ASP A 330 23.53 11.97 -2.07
N VAL A 331 23.89 10.84 -1.47
CA VAL A 331 24.01 10.71 0.00
C VAL A 331 25.43 10.39 0.47
N PHE A 332 26.17 9.56 -0.27
CA PHE A 332 27.37 8.91 0.27
C PHE A 332 28.70 9.30 -0.39
N GLY A 333 28.76 9.34 -1.72
CA GLY A 333 30.01 9.45 -2.45
C GLY A 333 30.62 10.85 -2.43
N THR A 334 31.94 10.91 -2.38
CA THR A 334 32.68 12.15 -2.67
C THR A 334 32.78 12.36 -4.18
N HIS A 335 32.99 13.60 -4.65
CA HIS A 335 33.12 13.88 -6.09
C HIS A 335 34.21 13.02 -6.78
N ASP A 336 35.37 12.82 -6.14
CA ASP A 336 36.44 11.96 -6.67
C ASP A 336 36.02 10.48 -6.74
N GLU A 337 35.33 9.98 -5.70
CA GLU A 337 34.79 8.62 -5.68
C GLU A 337 33.72 8.42 -6.76
N LEU A 338 32.82 9.39 -6.94
CA LEU A 338 31.77 9.35 -7.96
C LEU A 338 32.33 9.41 -9.38
N THR A 339 33.42 10.16 -9.58
CA THR A 339 34.16 10.18 -10.85
C THR A 339 34.76 8.82 -11.16
N LEU A 340 35.42 8.18 -10.19
CA LEU A 340 35.97 6.84 -10.33
C LEU A 340 34.90 5.77 -10.56
N LEU A 341 33.77 5.85 -9.84
CA LEU A 341 32.62 4.98 -10.03
C LEU A 341 32.05 5.11 -11.44
N THR A 342 31.86 6.35 -11.92
CA THR A 342 31.36 6.64 -13.26
C THR A 342 32.28 6.08 -14.34
N GLU A 343 33.59 6.23 -14.18
CA GLU A 343 34.57 5.70 -15.12
C GLU A 343 34.60 4.16 -15.11
N ALA A 344 34.48 3.54 -13.93
CA ALA A 344 34.42 2.09 -13.81
C ALA A 344 33.17 1.50 -14.48
N VAL A 345 32.01 2.14 -14.33
CA VAL A 345 30.78 1.76 -15.06
C VAL A 345 30.93 2.00 -16.56
N HIS A 346 31.53 3.13 -16.97
CA HIS A 346 31.72 3.46 -18.39
C HIS A 346 32.61 2.44 -19.11
N ARG A 347 33.73 2.05 -18.49
CA ARG A 347 34.64 1.00 -18.99
C ARG A 347 34.11 -0.41 -18.77
N TRP A 348 33.14 -0.57 -17.88
CA TRP A 348 32.64 -1.84 -17.37
C TRP A 348 33.77 -2.72 -16.80
N ASP A 349 34.64 -2.11 -15.99
CA ASP A 349 35.86 -2.71 -15.46
C ASP A 349 36.01 -2.46 -13.95
N LEU A 350 36.02 -3.54 -13.16
CA LEU A 350 36.21 -3.48 -11.71
C LEU A 350 37.63 -3.04 -11.31
N ALA A 351 38.63 -3.18 -12.18
CA ALA A 351 39.99 -2.72 -11.89
C ALA A 351 40.09 -1.18 -11.89
N ALA A 352 39.23 -0.50 -12.64
CA ALA A 352 39.10 0.97 -12.59
C ALA A 352 38.51 1.47 -11.25
N ALA A 353 37.85 0.59 -10.50
CA ALA A 353 37.26 0.89 -9.19
C ALA A 353 38.19 0.59 -7.99
N LYS A 354 39.50 0.37 -8.20
CA LYS A 354 40.44 0.00 -7.11
C LYS A 354 40.52 1.03 -5.98
N GLY A 355 40.31 2.31 -6.28
CA GLY A 355 40.31 3.40 -5.29
C GLY A 355 38.99 3.64 -4.57
N LEU A 356 37.93 2.88 -4.91
CA LEU A 356 36.62 3.07 -4.30
C LEU A 356 36.49 2.36 -2.94
N PRO A 357 35.65 2.89 -2.03
CA PRO A 357 35.23 2.21 -0.82
C PRO A 357 34.67 0.80 -1.09
N ASP A 358 34.84 -0.11 -0.13
CA ASP A 358 34.40 -1.51 -0.26
C ASP A 358 32.93 -1.65 -0.63
N CYS A 359 32.03 -0.90 0.02
CA CYS A 359 30.60 -0.91 -0.26
C CYS A 359 30.29 -0.52 -1.73
N MET A 360 30.96 0.49 -2.29
CA MET A 360 30.81 0.88 -3.70
C MET A 360 31.31 -0.22 -4.65
N ARG A 361 32.45 -0.85 -4.32
CA ARG A 361 33.00 -1.95 -5.13
C ARG A 361 32.10 -3.18 -5.11
N ILE A 362 31.47 -3.48 -3.97
CA ILE A 362 30.49 -4.56 -3.84
C ILE A 362 29.26 -4.23 -4.69
N CYS A 363 28.70 -3.03 -4.55
CA CYS A 363 27.57 -2.57 -5.36
C CYS A 363 27.86 -2.68 -6.86
N LEU A 364 29.03 -2.21 -7.30
CA LEU A 364 29.45 -2.24 -8.70
C LEU A 364 29.60 -3.68 -9.22
N ARG A 365 30.19 -4.57 -8.42
CA ARG A 365 30.31 -5.99 -8.78
C ARG A 365 28.94 -6.63 -8.96
N SER A 366 28.04 -6.43 -7.99
CA SER A 366 26.69 -6.97 -8.06
C SER A 366 25.90 -6.41 -9.24
N LEU A 367 26.06 -5.12 -9.57
CA LEU A 367 25.48 -4.51 -10.78
C LEU A 367 25.95 -5.24 -12.04
N PHE A 368 27.26 -5.49 -12.16
CA PHE A 368 27.85 -6.15 -13.33
C PHE A 368 27.37 -7.60 -13.45
N GLU A 369 27.36 -8.34 -12.34
CA GLU A 369 26.91 -9.73 -12.28
C GLU A 369 25.43 -9.85 -12.71
N VAL A 370 24.55 -9.03 -12.14
CA VAL A 370 23.11 -9.05 -12.44
C VAL A 370 22.84 -8.61 -13.88
N THR A 371 23.52 -7.58 -14.37
CA THR A 371 23.35 -7.14 -15.76
C THR A 371 23.82 -8.22 -16.75
N ASN A 372 24.92 -8.90 -16.45
CA ASN A 372 25.40 -10.03 -17.25
C ASN A 372 24.44 -11.23 -17.20
N GLU A 373 23.88 -11.54 -16.02
CA GLU A 373 22.87 -12.61 -15.85
C GLU A 373 21.62 -12.32 -16.69
N ILE A 374 21.08 -11.10 -16.59
CA ILE A 374 19.91 -10.67 -17.37
C ILE A 374 20.22 -10.74 -18.87
N SER A 375 21.38 -10.25 -19.30
CA SER A 375 21.81 -10.31 -20.70
C SER A 375 21.91 -11.75 -21.20
N TYR A 376 22.41 -12.67 -20.37
CA TYR A 376 22.49 -14.08 -20.70
C TYR A 376 21.09 -14.71 -20.83
N LYS A 377 20.16 -14.41 -19.92
CA LYS A 377 18.77 -14.87 -20.01
C LYS A 377 18.07 -14.37 -21.28
N ILE A 378 18.28 -13.10 -21.63
CA ILE A 378 17.75 -12.51 -22.87
C ILE A 378 18.34 -13.21 -24.09
N TYR A 379 19.65 -13.46 -24.12
CA TYR A 379 20.29 -14.18 -25.21
C TYR A 379 19.77 -15.61 -25.36
N GLN A 380 19.60 -16.33 -24.25
CA GLN A 380 19.02 -17.68 -24.27
C GLN A 380 17.58 -17.70 -24.78
N LYS A 381 16.77 -16.71 -24.38
CA LYS A 381 15.33 -16.67 -24.70
C LYS A 381 15.05 -16.15 -26.12
N HIS A 382 15.79 -15.12 -26.55
CA HIS A 382 15.49 -14.35 -27.75
C HIS A 382 16.60 -14.39 -28.82
N GLY A 383 17.75 -15.01 -28.52
CA GLY A 383 18.88 -15.10 -29.45
C GLY A 383 19.67 -13.80 -29.64
N TRP A 384 19.34 -12.73 -28.91
CA TRP A 384 20.00 -11.42 -28.99
C TRP A 384 20.84 -11.15 -27.74
N ASN A 385 22.07 -10.66 -27.91
CA ASN A 385 22.92 -10.28 -26.77
C ASN A 385 22.82 -8.76 -26.51
N PRO A 386 22.06 -8.31 -25.50
CA PRO A 386 21.82 -6.88 -25.25
C PRO A 386 22.95 -6.19 -24.48
N ILE A 387 24.00 -6.91 -24.08
CA ILE A 387 24.97 -6.41 -23.09
C ILE A 387 25.55 -5.03 -23.45
N GLY A 388 25.84 -4.78 -24.73
CA GLY A 388 26.38 -3.49 -25.18
C GLY A 388 25.45 -2.32 -24.86
N SER A 389 24.16 -2.47 -25.15
CA SER A 389 23.14 -1.45 -24.91
C SER A 389 22.84 -1.29 -23.41
N LEU A 390 22.79 -2.38 -22.65
CA LEU A 390 22.61 -2.31 -21.19
C LEU A 390 23.76 -1.54 -20.52
N LYS A 391 25.01 -1.83 -20.90
CA LYS A 391 26.20 -1.12 -20.40
C LYS A 391 26.16 0.37 -20.72
N LYS A 392 25.80 0.73 -21.95
CA LYS A 392 25.67 2.14 -22.38
C LYS A 392 24.60 2.87 -21.55
N ALA A 393 23.46 2.22 -21.29
CA ALA A 393 22.38 2.81 -20.49
C ALA A 393 22.85 3.11 -19.05
N TRP A 394 23.52 2.16 -18.39
CA TRP A 394 24.09 2.37 -17.05
C TRP A 394 25.18 3.46 -17.03
N ALA A 395 26.06 3.47 -18.02
CA ALA A 395 27.11 4.48 -18.14
C ALA A 395 26.52 5.89 -18.34
N LYS A 396 25.45 6.00 -19.14
CA LYS A 396 24.73 7.25 -19.35
C LYS A 396 24.11 7.76 -18.05
N LEU A 397 23.43 6.89 -17.29
CA LEU A 397 22.85 7.25 -16.00
C LEU A 397 23.89 7.78 -15.01
N CYS A 398 25.03 7.08 -14.86
CA CYS A 398 26.10 7.52 -13.95
C CYS A 398 26.70 8.86 -14.39
N LYS A 399 26.88 9.07 -15.71
CA LYS A 399 27.37 10.37 -16.23
C LYS A 399 26.41 11.51 -15.90
N THR A 400 25.11 11.29 -16.03
CA THR A 400 24.11 12.32 -15.73
C THR A 400 23.97 12.61 -14.23
N PHE A 401 24.15 11.60 -13.37
CA PHE A 401 24.24 11.83 -11.93
C PHE A 401 25.52 12.58 -11.55
N LEU A 402 26.65 12.31 -12.23
CA LEU A 402 27.90 13.04 -11.99
C LEU A 402 27.74 14.53 -12.32
N VAL A 403 27.07 14.87 -13.42
CA VAL A 403 26.74 16.26 -13.79
C VAL A 403 25.89 16.94 -12.71
N GLU A 404 24.91 16.24 -12.15
CA GLU A 404 24.09 16.76 -11.04
C GLU A 404 24.93 17.00 -9.77
N ALA A 405 25.83 16.08 -9.42
CA ALA A 405 26.76 16.22 -8.30
C ALA A 405 27.77 17.37 -8.53
N GLU A 406 28.20 17.59 -9.77
CA GLU A 406 29.06 18.72 -10.15
C GLU A 406 28.34 20.05 -9.94
N TRP A 407 27.10 20.20 -10.43
CA TRP A 407 26.30 21.41 -10.20
C TRP A 407 26.15 21.73 -8.71
N LEU A 408 25.88 20.70 -7.89
CA LEU A 408 25.75 20.85 -6.45
C LEU A 408 27.06 21.27 -5.78
N SER A 409 28.18 20.66 -6.16
CA SER A 409 29.49 20.91 -5.51
C SER A 409 30.10 22.26 -5.87
N CYS A 410 29.95 22.72 -7.12
CA CYS A 410 30.48 24.02 -7.55
C CYS A 410 29.51 25.20 -7.31
N GLY A 411 28.29 24.92 -6.84
CA GLY A 411 27.24 25.94 -6.66
C GLY A 411 26.72 26.54 -7.97
N HIS A 412 27.03 25.92 -9.11
CA HIS A 412 26.53 26.34 -10.41
C HIS A 412 25.03 26.06 -10.50
N SER A 413 24.27 27.06 -10.94
CA SER A 413 22.85 26.88 -11.24
C SER A 413 22.71 26.73 -12.76
N PRO A 414 22.39 25.53 -13.27
CA PRO A 414 22.14 25.34 -14.70
C PRO A 414 20.90 26.12 -15.13
N SER A 415 20.75 26.28 -16.44
CA SER A 415 19.48 26.77 -16.99
C SER A 415 18.35 25.76 -16.75
N ALA A 416 17.09 26.19 -16.71
CA ALA A 416 15.94 25.31 -16.47
C ALA A 416 15.87 24.20 -17.55
N GLU A 417 16.11 24.54 -18.81
CA GLU A 417 16.11 23.56 -19.91
C GLU A 417 17.34 22.63 -19.91
N GLU A 418 18.50 23.12 -19.47
CA GLU A 418 19.69 22.27 -19.28
C GLU A 418 19.47 21.28 -18.14
N TYR A 419 18.94 21.76 -17.01
CA TYR A 419 18.53 20.93 -15.90
C TYR A 419 17.53 19.86 -16.35
N LEU A 420 16.47 20.24 -17.09
CA LEU A 420 15.46 19.28 -17.55
C LEU A 420 16.06 18.20 -18.45
N ARG A 421 16.95 18.57 -19.37
CA ARG A 421 17.58 17.64 -20.30
C ARG A 421 18.40 16.58 -19.58
N ASN A 422 19.22 16.99 -18.60
CA ASN A 422 19.94 16.04 -17.75
C ASN A 422 18.97 15.27 -16.85
N GLY A 423 18.00 15.98 -16.28
CA GLY A 423 16.97 15.49 -15.37
C GLY A 423 16.13 14.35 -15.95
N ILE A 424 15.85 14.37 -17.25
CA ILE A 424 15.17 13.30 -17.99
C ILE A 424 16.00 12.01 -17.95
N ALA A 425 17.30 12.10 -18.20
CA ALA A 425 18.18 10.95 -18.20
C ALA A 425 18.46 10.42 -16.77
N SER A 426 18.62 11.33 -15.80
CA SER A 426 18.84 11.00 -14.39
C SER A 426 17.59 10.48 -13.67
N THR A 427 16.42 10.44 -14.32
CA THR A 427 15.26 9.70 -13.79
C THR A 427 15.52 8.20 -13.68
N GLY A 428 16.44 7.63 -14.45
CA GLY A 428 16.60 6.17 -14.55
C GLY A 428 15.53 5.47 -15.41
N ILE A 429 14.46 6.16 -15.82
CA ILE A 429 13.45 5.62 -16.76
C ILE A 429 14.09 5.16 -18.09
N PRO A 430 15.03 5.89 -18.70
CA PRO A 430 15.69 5.40 -19.91
C PRO A 430 16.39 4.05 -19.70
N VAL A 431 17.06 3.85 -18.55
CA VAL A 431 17.70 2.57 -18.22
C VAL A 431 16.64 1.48 -18.06
N ILE A 432 15.56 1.76 -17.33
CA ILE A 432 14.46 0.82 -17.10
C ILE A 432 13.80 0.41 -18.43
N LEU A 433 13.50 1.37 -19.32
CA LEU A 433 12.88 1.09 -20.62
C LEU A 433 13.81 0.33 -21.56
N VAL A 434 15.12 0.59 -21.54
CA VAL A 434 16.10 -0.23 -22.26
C VAL A 434 16.04 -1.69 -21.78
N HIS A 435 15.99 -1.93 -20.47
CA HIS A 435 15.84 -3.30 -19.94
C HIS A 435 14.50 -3.91 -20.35
N VAL A 436 13.40 -3.16 -20.27
CA VAL A 436 12.06 -3.61 -20.68
C VAL A 436 12.05 -4.05 -22.15
N PHE A 437 12.62 -3.26 -23.07
CA PHE A 437 12.67 -3.58 -24.49
C PHE A 437 13.28 -4.96 -24.75
N PHE A 438 14.47 -5.21 -24.19
CA PHE A 438 15.16 -6.48 -24.39
C PHE A 438 14.54 -7.64 -23.61
N LEU A 439 13.98 -7.41 -22.42
CA LEU A 439 13.26 -8.42 -21.65
C LEU A 439 12.01 -8.91 -22.39
N ILE A 440 11.25 -8.00 -23.03
CA ILE A 440 10.10 -8.34 -23.88
C ILE A 440 10.55 -9.14 -25.10
N GLY A 441 11.64 -8.73 -25.76
CA GLY A 441 12.25 -9.49 -26.86
C GLY A 441 11.52 -9.44 -28.20
N GLN A 442 10.50 -8.58 -28.33
CA GLN A 442 9.72 -8.46 -29.56
C GLN A 442 10.38 -7.45 -30.52
N GLN A 443 10.46 -7.80 -31.81
CA GLN A 443 10.96 -6.93 -32.89
C GLN A 443 12.35 -6.29 -32.63
N ILE A 444 13.26 -7.05 -32.01
CA ILE A 444 14.65 -6.60 -31.84
C ILE A 444 15.36 -6.58 -33.20
N SER A 445 15.87 -5.42 -33.59
CA SER A 445 16.70 -5.23 -34.79
C SER A 445 17.79 -4.19 -34.51
N ASN A 446 18.82 -4.11 -35.36
CA ASN A 446 19.83 -3.06 -35.23
C ASN A 446 19.22 -1.65 -35.29
N GLU A 447 18.19 -1.47 -36.12
CA GLU A 447 17.50 -0.18 -36.27
C GLU A 447 16.72 0.18 -35.00
N THR A 448 15.93 -0.74 -34.45
CA THR A 448 15.17 -0.48 -33.22
C THR A 448 16.08 -0.28 -32.01
N VAL A 449 17.23 -0.97 -31.95
CA VAL A 449 18.25 -0.78 -30.92
C VAL A 449 18.93 0.58 -31.04
N GLN A 450 19.32 1.00 -32.26
CA GLN A 450 19.92 2.32 -32.46
C GLN A 450 18.96 3.44 -32.08
N LEU A 451 17.70 3.35 -32.52
CA LEU A 451 16.67 4.32 -32.16
C LEU A 451 16.48 4.38 -30.64
N LEU A 452 16.47 3.23 -29.95
CA LEU A 452 16.38 3.19 -28.49
C LEU A 452 17.57 3.87 -27.77
N GLU A 453 18.76 3.82 -28.36
CA GLU A 453 19.97 4.48 -27.82
C GLU A 453 19.99 6.01 -28.05
N ASP A 454 19.29 6.50 -29.08
CA ASP A 454 19.26 7.90 -29.52
C ASP A 454 18.20 8.80 -28.78
N ASP A 455 17.78 8.42 -27.56
CA ASP A 455 16.82 9.18 -26.73
C ASP A 455 15.50 9.57 -27.41
N LEU A 456 14.77 8.58 -27.92
CA LEU A 456 13.46 8.80 -28.54
C LEU A 456 12.45 9.54 -27.68
N ASP A 457 11.57 10.27 -28.37
CA ASP A 457 10.42 10.99 -27.82
C ASP A 457 9.55 10.14 -26.90
N ILE A 458 9.37 8.84 -27.16
CA ILE A 458 8.55 7.97 -26.29
C ILE A 458 9.18 7.75 -24.90
N VAL A 459 10.51 7.55 -24.87
CA VAL A 459 11.28 7.33 -23.64
C VAL A 459 11.43 8.66 -22.91
N SER A 460 11.85 9.70 -23.62
CA SER A 460 12.11 11.03 -23.06
C SER A 460 10.83 11.68 -22.55
N SER A 461 9.69 11.51 -23.21
CA SER A 461 8.39 12.04 -22.73
C SER A 461 7.94 11.37 -21.44
N SER A 462 8.08 10.04 -21.34
CA SER A 462 7.73 9.29 -20.12
C SER A 462 8.59 9.72 -18.93
N ALA A 463 9.90 9.89 -19.18
CA ALA A 463 10.85 10.39 -18.20
C ALA A 463 10.62 11.87 -17.84
N ALA A 464 10.25 12.72 -18.81
CA ALA A 464 9.93 14.12 -18.57
C ALA A 464 8.68 14.30 -17.71
N VAL A 465 7.63 13.48 -17.93
CA VAL A 465 6.46 13.45 -17.06
C VAL A 465 6.88 13.15 -15.62
N LEU A 466 7.73 12.15 -15.41
CA LEU A 466 8.22 11.80 -14.08
C LEU A 466 9.04 12.93 -13.46
N ARG A 467 10.08 13.42 -14.15
CA ARG A 467 10.98 14.47 -13.66
C ARG A 467 10.22 15.73 -13.27
N LEU A 468 9.34 16.22 -14.15
CA LEU A 468 8.60 17.45 -13.89
C LEU A 468 7.60 17.29 -12.74
N TRP A 469 6.95 16.13 -12.62
CA TRP A 469 6.07 15.85 -11.47
C TRP A 469 6.84 15.75 -10.16
N ASP A 470 7.98 15.07 -10.17
CA ASP A 470 8.87 14.96 -9.00
C ASP A 470 9.29 16.34 -8.49
N ASP A 471 9.73 17.21 -9.41
CA ASP A 471 10.20 18.57 -9.11
C ASP A 471 9.09 19.55 -8.72
N MET A 472 7.82 19.25 -9.03
CA MET A 472 6.66 20.02 -8.54
C MET A 472 6.41 19.82 -7.04
N GLY A 473 7.01 18.78 -6.46
CA GLY A 473 6.87 18.44 -5.06
C GLY A 473 7.48 19.42 -4.08
N THR A 474 6.73 19.73 -3.02
CA THR A 474 7.26 20.44 -1.84
C THR A 474 7.93 19.50 -0.83
N ALA A 475 8.08 18.21 -1.15
CA ALA A 475 8.63 17.23 -0.23
C ALA A 475 10.12 17.52 0.01
N GLN A 476 10.43 18.01 1.20
CA GLN A 476 11.76 17.90 1.79
C GLN A 476 11.93 16.44 2.17
N ASP A 477 12.68 15.66 1.39
CA ASP A 477 13.06 14.33 1.83
C ASP A 477 13.86 14.44 3.13
N GLU A 478 13.45 13.69 4.16
CA GLU A 478 13.99 13.78 5.53
C GLU A 478 15.51 13.55 5.59
N LYS A 479 16.11 12.93 4.55
CA LYS A 479 17.55 12.68 4.43
C LYS A 479 18.31 13.70 3.57
N GLN A 480 17.63 14.47 2.72
CA GLN A 480 18.28 15.30 1.69
C GLN A 480 18.35 16.79 2.06
N GLU A 481 17.78 17.22 3.18
CA GLU A 481 17.83 18.60 3.70
C GLU A 481 17.56 19.70 2.64
N GLY A 482 16.79 19.41 1.58
CA GLY A 482 16.52 20.36 0.50
C GLY A 482 17.75 20.74 -0.34
N ARG A 483 18.72 19.84 -0.49
CA ARG A 483 19.97 20.08 -1.25
C ARG A 483 19.91 19.66 -2.72
N ASP A 484 18.85 18.98 -3.15
CA ASP A 484 18.67 18.52 -4.53
C ASP A 484 18.11 19.65 -5.42
N GLY A 485 18.71 19.86 -6.60
CA GLY A 485 18.20 20.83 -7.58
C GLY A 485 16.83 20.43 -8.12
N SER A 486 16.00 21.41 -8.47
CA SER A 486 14.67 21.20 -9.06
C SER A 486 14.45 22.11 -10.28
N TYR A 487 13.69 21.63 -11.27
CA TYR A 487 13.31 22.44 -12.43
C TYR A 487 12.59 23.72 -12.02
N LEU A 488 11.70 23.64 -11.02
CA LEU A 488 10.94 24.78 -10.51
C LEU A 488 11.87 25.86 -9.95
N GLU A 489 12.91 25.46 -9.22
CA GLU A 489 13.92 26.40 -8.70
C GLU A 489 14.76 27.03 -9.81
N CYS A 490 15.20 26.24 -10.79
CA CYS A 490 15.99 26.75 -11.92
C CYS A 490 15.16 27.77 -12.71
N TYR A 491 13.89 27.47 -12.99
CA TYR A 491 13.00 28.37 -13.71
C TYR A 491 12.73 29.67 -12.96
N MET A 492 12.50 29.60 -11.64
CA MET A 492 12.30 30.80 -10.81
C MET A 492 13.56 31.67 -10.73
N LYS A 493 14.76 31.08 -10.71
CA LYS A 493 16.03 31.84 -10.75
C LYS A 493 16.23 32.57 -12.07
N GLU A 494 15.87 31.94 -13.18
CA GLU A 494 15.90 32.56 -14.52
C GLU A 494 14.83 33.65 -14.69
N HIS A 495 13.69 33.52 -13.99
CA HIS A 495 12.55 34.41 -14.10
C HIS A 495 12.14 34.99 -12.73
N PRO A 496 12.95 35.87 -12.10
CA PRO A 496 12.70 36.34 -10.72
C PRO A 496 11.39 37.09 -10.51
N SER A 497 10.78 37.59 -11.59
CA SER A 497 9.50 38.31 -11.58
C SER A 497 8.27 37.39 -11.59
N VAL A 498 8.44 36.08 -11.79
CA VAL A 498 7.34 35.12 -11.90
C VAL A 498 7.01 34.56 -10.53
N SER A 499 5.71 34.51 -10.19
CA SER A 499 5.26 33.94 -8.91
C SER A 499 5.40 32.42 -8.90
N CYS A 500 5.54 31.84 -7.70
CA CYS A 500 5.57 30.38 -7.53
C CYS A 500 4.35 29.69 -8.17
N GLU A 501 3.16 30.28 -8.05
CA GLU A 501 1.94 29.76 -8.68
C GLU A 501 2.02 29.75 -10.21
N SER A 502 2.51 30.84 -10.81
CA SER A 502 2.70 30.92 -12.27
C SER A 502 3.79 29.94 -12.75
N THR A 503 4.82 29.70 -11.95
CA THR A 503 5.82 28.65 -12.24
C THR A 503 5.20 27.26 -12.18
N GLN A 504 4.36 26.95 -11.18
CA GLN A 504 3.65 25.67 -11.11
C GLN A 504 2.74 25.46 -12.33
N GLN A 505 2.04 26.50 -12.78
CA GLN A 505 1.24 26.44 -14.01
C GLN A 505 2.11 26.19 -15.25
N HIS A 506 3.30 26.81 -15.32
CA HIS A 506 4.26 26.56 -16.40
C HIS A 506 4.74 25.10 -16.41
N VAL A 507 5.10 24.54 -15.26
CA VAL A 507 5.52 23.13 -15.14
C VAL A 507 4.38 22.18 -15.53
N MET A 508 3.15 22.46 -15.08
CA MET A 508 1.97 21.70 -15.51
C MET A 508 1.76 21.75 -17.03
N LYS A 509 1.97 22.90 -17.67
CA LYS A 509 1.93 22.99 -19.12
C LYS A 509 2.98 22.09 -19.77
N LYS A 510 4.22 22.07 -19.27
CA LYS A 510 5.28 21.17 -19.78
C LYS A 510 4.93 19.69 -19.62
N ILE A 511 4.32 19.32 -18.50
CA ILE A 511 3.79 17.96 -18.28
C ILE A 511 2.72 17.63 -19.34
N CYS A 512 1.79 18.55 -19.61
CA CYS A 512 0.80 18.37 -20.66
C CYS A 512 1.44 18.19 -22.05
N GLU A 513 2.47 18.97 -22.39
CA GLU A 513 3.19 18.82 -23.67
C GLU A 513 3.91 17.47 -23.76
N ALA A 514 4.54 17.00 -22.69
CA ALA A 514 5.16 15.67 -22.65
C ALA A 514 4.11 14.55 -22.84
N TRP A 515 2.93 14.67 -22.23
CA TRP A 515 1.81 13.75 -22.46
C TRP A 515 1.31 13.76 -23.92
N LYS A 516 1.24 14.93 -24.57
CA LYS A 516 0.84 15.02 -25.98
C LYS A 516 1.84 14.34 -26.91
N THR A 517 3.14 14.50 -26.63
CA THR A 517 4.20 13.78 -27.36
C THR A 517 4.11 12.28 -27.13
N LEU A 518 3.97 11.84 -25.86
CA LEU A 518 3.80 10.43 -25.52
C LEU A 518 2.56 9.81 -26.19
N ASN A 519 1.44 10.53 -26.23
CA ASN A 519 0.24 10.08 -26.92
C ASN A 519 0.47 9.88 -28.41
N ARG A 520 1.19 10.80 -29.06
CA ARG A 520 1.54 10.66 -30.48
C ARG A 520 2.37 9.42 -30.74
N GLU A 521 3.42 9.23 -29.96
CA GLU A 521 4.29 8.06 -30.10
C GLU A 521 3.55 6.76 -29.79
N TYR A 522 2.77 6.72 -28.70
CA TYR A 522 2.04 5.51 -28.33
C TYR A 522 0.94 5.12 -29.31
N LEU A 523 0.15 6.09 -29.80
CA LEU A 523 -1.06 5.83 -30.58
C LEU A 523 -0.79 5.72 -32.09
N LEU A 524 0.24 6.42 -32.60
CA LEU A 524 0.47 6.53 -34.05
C LEU A 524 1.77 5.86 -34.50
N SER A 525 2.79 5.77 -33.64
CA SER A 525 4.08 5.20 -34.00
C SER A 525 4.01 3.68 -34.05
N LYS A 526 4.57 3.10 -35.11
CA LYS A 526 4.73 1.64 -35.27
C LYS A 526 6.19 1.20 -35.14
N THR A 527 7.05 2.10 -34.68
CA THR A 527 8.49 1.88 -34.58
C THR A 527 8.86 0.80 -33.57
N PHE A 528 8.08 0.68 -32.48
CA PHE A 528 8.30 -0.31 -31.43
C PHE A 528 7.09 -1.23 -31.23
N PRO A 529 7.30 -2.42 -30.65
CA PRO A 529 6.21 -3.31 -30.26
C PRO A 529 5.21 -2.61 -29.31
N SER A 530 3.93 -2.94 -29.46
CA SER A 530 2.84 -2.38 -28.62
C SER A 530 3.07 -2.58 -27.13
N LYS A 531 3.66 -3.71 -26.73
CA LYS A 531 3.96 -4.00 -25.31
C LYS A 531 5.06 -3.08 -24.75
N PHE A 532 6.03 -2.67 -25.57
CA PHE A 532 7.07 -1.71 -25.17
C PHE A 532 6.50 -0.29 -25.06
N THR A 533 5.72 0.14 -26.06
CA THR A 533 5.09 1.47 -26.03
C THR A 533 4.07 1.57 -24.88
N GLN A 534 3.34 0.50 -24.59
CA GLN A 534 2.46 0.38 -23.42
C GLN A 534 3.23 0.48 -22.10
N ALA A 535 4.42 -0.14 -21.99
CA ALA A 535 5.25 -0.01 -20.79
C ALA A 535 5.68 1.45 -20.55
N SER A 536 6.07 2.17 -21.62
CA SER A 536 6.40 3.59 -21.56
C SER A 536 5.21 4.44 -21.09
N LEU A 537 4.02 4.18 -21.65
CA LEU A 537 2.77 4.83 -21.22
C LEU A 537 2.45 4.53 -19.75
N ASN A 538 2.60 3.28 -19.31
CA ASN A 538 2.30 2.88 -17.94
C ASN A 538 3.23 3.52 -16.91
N VAL A 539 4.51 3.73 -17.26
CA VAL A 539 5.44 4.52 -16.43
C VAL A 539 4.85 5.91 -16.17
N ALA A 540 4.43 6.63 -17.22
CA ALA A 540 3.82 7.95 -17.06
C ALA A 540 2.50 7.93 -16.26
N ARG A 541 1.67 6.89 -16.45
CA ARG A 541 0.41 6.69 -15.70
C ARG A 541 0.62 6.47 -14.19
N ALA A 542 1.76 5.92 -13.79
CA ALA A 542 2.03 5.63 -12.39
C ALA A 542 2.59 6.83 -11.62
N VAL A 543 3.12 7.85 -12.31
CA VAL A 543 3.72 9.04 -11.68
C VAL A 543 2.74 9.71 -10.71
N PRO A 544 1.48 10.04 -11.06
CA PRO A 544 0.56 10.68 -10.11
C PRO A 544 0.20 9.81 -8.90
N LEU A 545 0.32 8.48 -9.02
CA LEU A 545 0.09 7.55 -7.90
C LEU A 545 1.26 7.53 -6.91
N ALA A 546 2.48 7.73 -7.41
CA ALA A 546 3.69 7.80 -6.61
C ALA A 546 3.87 9.17 -5.93
N TYR A 547 3.43 10.26 -6.57
CA TYR A 547 3.73 11.64 -6.17
C TYR A 547 2.45 12.44 -5.88
N ASN A 548 1.78 12.12 -4.77
CA ASN A 548 0.56 12.83 -4.37
C ASN A 548 0.87 14.04 -3.48
N TYR A 549 1.18 15.18 -4.10
CA TYR A 549 1.40 16.44 -3.40
C TYR A 549 0.09 17.09 -2.99
N GLY A 550 -0.48 16.66 -1.86
CA GLY A 550 -1.26 17.48 -0.92
C GLY A 550 -2.58 18.13 -1.40
N ARG A 551 -2.97 18.08 -2.68
CA ARG A 551 -4.18 18.78 -3.15
C ARG A 551 -5.47 17.97 -3.07
N ASN A 552 -5.40 16.63 -2.96
CA ASN A 552 -6.58 15.79 -2.71
C ASN A 552 -6.28 14.73 -1.64
N ARG A 553 -6.77 14.97 -0.42
CA ARG A 553 -6.70 14.02 0.72
C ARG A 553 -7.61 12.79 0.57
N SER A 554 -8.30 12.59 -0.56
CA SER A 554 -9.20 11.44 -0.76
C SER A 554 -8.53 10.23 -1.43
N ILE A 555 -7.21 10.22 -1.55
CA ILE A 555 -6.46 9.28 -2.38
C ILE A 555 -5.86 8.16 -1.52
N MET A 556 -5.91 6.91 -2.00
CA MET A 556 -5.20 5.76 -1.41
C MET A 556 -3.69 6.02 -1.40
N THR A 557 -3.05 5.90 -0.24
CA THR A 557 -1.58 6.01 -0.15
C THR A 557 -0.91 4.83 -0.86
N MET A 558 0.39 4.96 -1.19
CA MET A 558 1.16 3.85 -1.75
C MET A 558 1.14 2.61 -0.83
N GLU A 559 1.10 2.79 0.50
CA GLU A 559 0.91 1.67 1.42
C GLU A 559 -0.45 1.00 1.21
N ASN A 560 -1.55 1.76 1.10
CA ASN A 560 -2.87 1.21 0.85
C ASN A 560 -2.95 0.48 -0.50
N ILE A 561 -2.26 0.99 -1.54
CA ILE A 561 -2.17 0.32 -2.84
C ILE A 561 -1.44 -1.02 -2.70
N VAL A 562 -0.30 -1.05 -2.03
CA VAL A 562 0.48 -2.26 -1.75
C VAL A 562 -0.33 -3.26 -0.93
N GLU A 563 -0.99 -2.81 0.13
CA GLU A 563 -1.88 -3.62 0.95
C GLU A 563 -3.04 -4.20 0.14
N ASN A 564 -3.71 -3.39 -0.68
CA ASN A 564 -4.83 -3.83 -1.51
C ASN A 564 -4.40 -4.80 -2.60
N LEU A 565 -3.32 -4.50 -3.33
CA LEU A 565 -2.87 -5.31 -4.46
C LEU A 565 -2.27 -6.64 -4.03
N PHE A 566 -1.55 -6.69 -2.91
CA PHE A 566 -0.80 -7.88 -2.54
C PHE A 566 -1.32 -8.60 -1.31
N PHE A 567 -2.12 -7.97 -0.44
CA PHE A 567 -2.41 -8.53 0.88
C PHE A 567 -3.90 -8.53 1.27
N HIS A 568 -4.77 -7.86 0.50
CA HIS A 568 -6.20 -7.74 0.77
C HIS A 568 -7.00 -8.98 0.37
N GLY A 569 -6.81 -10.03 1.18
CA GLY A 569 -7.58 -11.27 1.24
C GLY A 569 -7.66 -11.83 2.66
N MET A 570 -6.67 -11.52 3.51
CA MET A 570 -6.64 -11.90 4.93
C MET A 570 -7.67 -11.14 5.79
N GLU A 571 -8.13 -9.97 5.34
CA GLU A 571 -9.11 -9.17 6.07
C GLU A 571 -10.49 -9.83 6.16
N LYS A 572 -10.84 -10.78 5.28
CA LYS A 572 -12.17 -11.41 5.33
C LYS A 572 -12.36 -12.30 6.57
N ILE A 573 -11.33 -13.02 7.04
CA ILE A 573 -11.43 -13.78 8.31
C ILE A 573 -11.35 -12.83 9.50
N ALA A 574 -10.51 -11.78 9.43
CA ALA A 574 -10.41 -10.79 10.49
C ALA A 574 -11.72 -10.00 10.67
N ALA A 575 -12.41 -9.68 9.58
CA ALA A 575 -13.73 -9.05 9.56
C ALA A 575 -14.83 -9.97 10.12
N LEU A 576 -14.64 -11.30 10.01
CA LEU A 576 -15.53 -12.29 10.63
C LEU A 576 -15.31 -12.44 12.14
N ASN A 577 -14.16 -12.03 12.69
CA ASN A 577 -13.87 -12.14 14.13
C ASN A 577 -14.96 -11.49 15.00
N ARG A 578 -15.59 -10.41 14.53
CA ARG A 578 -16.65 -9.72 15.28
C ARG A 578 -17.89 -10.60 15.48
N PHE A 579 -18.12 -11.56 14.59
CA PHE A 579 -19.27 -12.47 14.55
C PHE A 579 -18.96 -13.86 15.12
N VAL A 580 -17.68 -14.22 15.27
CA VAL A 580 -17.27 -15.58 15.61
C VAL A 580 -16.65 -15.64 17.01
N SER A 581 -17.36 -16.30 17.93
CA SER A 581 -16.82 -16.66 19.25
C SER A 581 -15.50 -17.44 19.10
N ARG A 582 -14.46 -17.01 19.83
CA ARG A 582 -13.14 -17.66 19.88
C ARG A 582 -12.58 -18.02 18.50
N SER A 583 -12.76 -17.11 17.53
CA SER A 583 -12.36 -17.31 16.15
C SER A 583 -10.92 -17.82 16.01
N THR A 584 -10.00 -17.41 16.90
CA THR A 584 -8.62 -17.89 16.85
C THR A 584 -8.51 -19.39 17.10
N ASP A 585 -9.26 -19.92 18.06
CA ASP A 585 -9.25 -21.35 18.39
C ASP A 585 -9.93 -22.16 17.27
N LYS A 586 -11.03 -21.64 16.71
CA LYS A 586 -11.74 -22.27 15.57
C LYS A 586 -10.90 -22.27 14.29
N CYS A 587 -10.06 -21.26 14.12
CA CYS A 587 -9.15 -21.12 12.99
C CYS A 587 -7.74 -21.68 13.26
N LEU A 588 -7.53 -22.35 14.39
CA LEU A 588 -6.20 -22.76 14.83
C LEU A 588 -5.54 -23.76 13.86
N SER A 589 -6.31 -24.67 13.26
CA SER A 589 -5.84 -25.59 12.21
C SER A 589 -5.33 -24.81 11.00
N PHE A 590 -6.08 -23.77 10.56
CA PHE A 590 -5.62 -22.88 9.50
C PHE A 590 -4.31 -22.20 9.89
N PHE A 591 -4.22 -21.63 11.09
CA PHE A 591 -3.01 -20.95 11.53
C PHE A 591 -1.81 -21.87 11.70
N LYS A 592 -2.01 -23.14 12.07
CA LYS A 592 -0.94 -24.14 12.16
C LYS A 592 -0.37 -24.47 10.78
N VAL A 593 -1.24 -24.74 9.82
CA VAL A 593 -0.82 -25.00 8.42
C VAL A 593 -0.15 -23.76 7.84
N LEU A 594 -0.70 -22.57 8.11
CA LEU A 594 -0.12 -21.28 7.70
C LEU A 594 1.19 -20.91 8.41
N ARG A 595 1.59 -21.60 9.50
CA ARG A 595 2.85 -21.31 10.23
C ARG A 595 3.91 -22.40 10.06
N LYS A 596 3.57 -23.53 9.44
CA LYS A 596 4.50 -24.65 9.24
C LYS A 596 5.54 -24.27 8.18
N LYS A 597 6.83 -24.51 8.47
CA LYS A 597 7.90 -24.40 7.46
C LYS A 597 7.89 -25.67 6.61
N GLY A 598 7.34 -25.60 5.40
CA GLY A 598 7.22 -26.73 4.46
C GLY A 598 6.16 -26.46 3.38
N PRO A 599 5.96 -27.38 2.42
CA PRO A 599 4.88 -27.27 1.44
C PRO A 599 3.51 -27.21 2.16
N PHE A 600 2.64 -26.33 1.68
CA PHE A 600 1.28 -26.17 2.21
C PHE A 600 0.45 -27.38 1.81
N GLU A 601 -0.05 -28.11 2.81
CA GLU A 601 -0.98 -29.22 2.63
C GLU A 601 -2.26 -28.89 3.41
N TRP A 602 -3.37 -28.78 2.69
CA TRP A 602 -4.68 -28.65 3.33
C TRP A 602 -5.05 -30.00 3.95
N THR A 603 -4.91 -30.10 5.27
CA THR A 603 -5.20 -31.34 5.99
C THR A 603 -6.69 -31.55 6.15
N GLU A 604 -7.10 -32.80 6.36
CA GLU A 604 -8.50 -33.15 6.67
C GLU A 604 -9.02 -32.39 7.90
N GLU A 605 -8.13 -32.09 8.85
CA GLU A 605 -8.42 -31.26 10.03
C GLU A 605 -8.74 -29.80 9.68
N CYS A 606 -8.13 -29.25 8.62
CA CYS A 606 -8.46 -27.93 8.08
C CYS A 606 -9.82 -27.96 7.38
N GLU A 607 -10.12 -28.99 6.58
CA GLU A 607 -11.42 -29.11 5.91
C GLU A 607 -12.55 -29.23 6.94
N GLN A 608 -12.35 -30.06 7.98
CA GLN A 608 -13.30 -30.21 9.07
C GLN A 608 -13.49 -28.91 9.87
N ALA A 609 -12.40 -28.18 10.16
CA ALA A 609 -12.48 -26.88 10.84
C ALA A 609 -13.22 -25.84 9.99
N LEU A 610 -13.07 -25.88 8.66
CA LEU A 610 -13.79 -24.99 7.74
C LEU A 610 -15.28 -25.33 7.68
N GLY A 611 -15.63 -26.62 7.66
CA GLY A 611 -17.02 -27.09 7.76
C GLY A 611 -17.68 -26.60 9.05
N GLN A 612 -17.04 -26.83 10.20
CA GLN A 612 -17.53 -26.37 11.50
C GLN A 612 -17.69 -24.85 11.57
N LEU A 613 -16.79 -24.09 10.95
CA LEU A 613 -16.90 -22.63 10.89
C LEU A 613 -18.09 -22.18 10.04
N LYS A 614 -18.35 -22.84 8.90
CA LYS A 614 -19.52 -22.57 8.06
C LYS A 614 -20.82 -22.86 8.81
N ASP A 615 -20.92 -24.02 9.45
CA ASP A 615 -22.10 -24.42 10.23
C ASP A 615 -22.37 -23.46 11.40
N TYR A 616 -21.30 -23.00 12.06
CA TYR A 616 -21.40 -21.98 13.09
C TYR A 616 -21.92 -20.65 12.53
N LEU A 617 -21.43 -20.19 11.38
CA LEU A 617 -21.90 -18.95 10.76
C LEU A 617 -23.37 -19.04 10.33
N TYR A 618 -23.86 -20.23 9.93
CA TYR A 618 -25.29 -20.44 9.63
C TYR A 618 -26.20 -20.35 10.85
N SER A 619 -25.66 -20.61 12.05
CA SER A 619 -26.41 -20.61 13.31
C SER A 619 -26.06 -19.45 14.25
N ALA A 620 -25.19 -18.53 13.80
CA ALA A 620 -24.64 -17.47 14.64
C ALA A 620 -25.71 -16.46 15.07
N PRO A 621 -25.70 -16.02 16.35
CA PRO A 621 -26.65 -15.03 16.85
C PRO A 621 -26.41 -13.65 16.21
N LEU A 622 -27.48 -12.91 15.95
CA LEU A 622 -27.41 -11.54 15.44
C LEU A 622 -26.73 -10.62 16.46
N LEU A 623 -25.77 -9.81 16.00
CA LEU A 623 -25.11 -8.83 16.85
C LEU A 623 -26.03 -7.63 17.12
N ALA A 624 -26.06 -7.16 18.36
CA ALA A 624 -26.83 -5.99 18.78
C ALA A 624 -26.02 -4.69 18.66
N LYS A 625 -26.72 -3.60 18.32
CA LYS A 625 -26.14 -2.24 18.31
C LYS A 625 -26.33 -1.59 19.70
N PRO A 626 -25.26 -1.12 20.36
CA PRO A 626 -25.39 -0.36 21.60
C PRO A 626 -25.84 1.07 21.33
N LEU A 627 -26.63 1.63 22.24
CA LEU A 627 -27.06 3.03 22.24
C LEU A 627 -26.07 3.90 23.05
N PRO A 628 -25.97 5.21 22.79
CA PRO A 628 -25.08 6.10 23.53
C PRO A 628 -25.36 6.06 25.04
N GLY A 629 -24.31 5.90 25.86
CA GLY A 629 -24.40 5.89 27.32
C GLY A 629 -24.87 4.58 27.97
N GLU A 630 -25.16 3.53 27.18
CA GLU A 630 -25.50 2.21 27.73
C GLU A 630 -24.29 1.52 28.39
N LYS A 631 -24.53 0.82 29.51
CA LYS A 631 -23.51 0.00 30.16
C LYS A 631 -23.34 -1.33 29.41
N LEU A 632 -22.11 -1.66 29.05
CA LEU A 632 -21.78 -2.90 28.34
C LEU A 632 -21.08 -3.89 29.27
N HIS A 633 -21.27 -5.19 29.02
CA HIS A 633 -20.70 -6.27 29.83
C HIS A 633 -19.64 -7.02 29.03
N LEU A 634 -18.48 -7.26 29.62
CA LEU A 634 -17.37 -7.95 28.98
C LEU A 634 -17.11 -9.29 29.68
N TYR A 635 -17.21 -10.37 28.92
CA TYR A 635 -16.76 -11.70 29.34
C TYR A 635 -15.37 -11.96 28.78
N LEU A 636 -14.46 -12.45 29.62
CA LEU A 636 -13.10 -12.80 29.25
C LEU A 636 -12.93 -14.32 29.22
N ALA A 637 -12.11 -14.78 28.28
CA ALA A 637 -11.84 -16.18 28.04
C ALA A 637 -10.36 -16.40 27.71
N VAL A 638 -9.78 -17.47 28.26
CA VAL A 638 -8.39 -17.86 28.02
C VAL A 638 -8.37 -19.34 27.66
N SER A 639 -7.73 -19.69 26.54
CA SER A 639 -7.45 -21.06 26.12
C SER A 639 -5.95 -21.35 26.26
N ALA A 640 -5.52 -22.56 25.90
CA ALA A 640 -4.10 -22.91 25.86
C ALA A 640 -3.30 -22.04 24.86
N SER A 641 -3.96 -21.53 23.82
CA SER A 641 -3.35 -20.92 22.63
C SER A 641 -3.83 -19.51 22.32
N ALA A 642 -4.92 -19.04 22.92
CA ALA A 642 -5.53 -17.76 22.60
C ALA A 642 -6.18 -17.09 23.81
N VAL A 643 -6.32 -15.77 23.73
CA VAL A 643 -7.18 -14.97 24.62
C VAL A 643 -8.36 -14.44 23.82
N SER A 644 -9.54 -14.43 24.40
CA SER A 644 -10.77 -14.01 23.73
C SER A 644 -11.68 -13.22 24.67
N SER A 645 -12.59 -12.44 24.09
CA SER A 645 -13.63 -11.75 24.86
C SER A 645 -14.94 -11.67 24.10
N ALA A 646 -16.05 -11.55 24.83
CA ALA A 646 -17.36 -11.24 24.29
C ALA A 646 -17.88 -9.97 24.96
N LEU A 647 -18.15 -8.94 24.14
CA LEU A 647 -18.81 -7.71 24.57
C LEU A 647 -20.31 -7.89 24.36
N ILE A 648 -21.08 -7.69 25.42
CA ILE A 648 -22.49 -8.05 25.51
C ILE A 648 -23.29 -6.83 25.96
N LYS A 649 -24.43 -6.62 25.31
CA LYS A 649 -25.47 -5.69 25.74
C LYS A 649 -26.51 -6.46 26.54
N GLN A 650 -26.96 -5.89 27.66
CA GLN A 650 -28.07 -6.44 28.42
C GLN A 650 -29.34 -5.61 28.16
N GLU A 651 -30.39 -6.26 27.67
CA GLU A 651 -31.72 -5.68 27.48
C GLU A 651 -32.72 -6.45 28.36
N GLY A 652 -33.03 -5.89 29.53
CA GLY A 652 -33.88 -6.57 30.52
C GLY A 652 -33.27 -7.89 31.00
N ALA A 653 -33.94 -9.01 30.68
CA ALA A 653 -33.49 -10.36 31.01
C ALA A 653 -32.62 -11.01 29.91
N SER A 654 -32.48 -10.39 28.74
CA SER A 654 -31.79 -10.93 27.57
C SER A 654 -30.38 -10.37 27.45
N GLN A 655 -29.41 -11.24 27.13
CA GLN A 655 -28.03 -10.85 26.80
C GLN A 655 -27.78 -11.03 25.31
N ASN A 656 -27.48 -9.93 24.62
CA ASN A 656 -27.26 -9.91 23.18
C ASN A 656 -25.78 -9.59 22.90
N PRO A 657 -25.09 -10.39 22.07
CA PRO A 657 -23.69 -10.12 21.74
C PRO A 657 -23.57 -8.86 20.88
N VAL A 658 -22.63 -7.99 21.23
CA VAL A 658 -22.28 -6.78 20.45
C VAL A 658 -21.05 -7.05 19.61
N TYR A 659 -20.04 -7.71 20.19
CA TYR A 659 -18.76 -7.94 19.52
C TYR A 659 -17.97 -9.08 20.15
N TYR A 660 -17.38 -9.96 19.33
CA TYR A 660 -16.40 -10.94 19.79
C TYR A 660 -14.97 -10.52 19.43
N THR A 661 -14.01 -10.76 20.33
CA THR A 661 -12.59 -10.61 20.04
C THR A 661 -11.83 -11.88 20.35
N SER A 662 -10.79 -12.16 19.57
CA SER A 662 -9.92 -13.30 19.78
C SER A 662 -8.51 -12.99 19.26
N LYS A 663 -7.49 -13.36 20.02
CA LYS A 663 -6.07 -13.15 19.69
C LYS A 663 -5.27 -14.40 20.03
N ALA A 664 -4.49 -14.90 19.06
CA ALA A 664 -3.49 -15.94 19.29
C ALA A 664 -2.40 -15.42 20.23
N MET A 665 -2.10 -16.17 21.28
CA MET A 665 -0.97 -15.89 22.15
C MET A 665 0.34 -16.23 21.43
N THR A 666 1.35 -15.37 21.61
CA THR A 666 2.74 -15.68 21.26
C THR A 666 3.28 -16.77 22.19
N GLU A 667 4.38 -17.40 21.80
CA GLU A 667 5.03 -18.43 22.62
C GLU A 667 5.44 -17.92 24.01
N ALA A 668 5.77 -16.63 24.12
CA ALA A 668 6.04 -16.01 25.42
C ALA A 668 4.75 -15.83 26.24
N GLU A 669 3.66 -15.40 25.60
CA GLU A 669 2.35 -15.16 26.25
C GLU A 669 1.68 -16.47 26.71
N THR A 670 1.91 -17.59 26.03
CA THR A 670 1.37 -18.91 26.48
C THR A 670 1.98 -19.37 27.80
N ARG A 671 3.16 -18.86 28.18
CA ARG A 671 3.82 -19.14 29.47
C ARG A 671 3.38 -18.22 30.61
N TYR A 672 2.51 -17.24 30.34
CA TYR A 672 2.06 -16.32 31.39
C TYR A 672 1.16 -17.05 32.41
N PRO A 673 1.21 -16.65 33.70
CA PRO A 673 0.24 -17.09 34.68
C PRO A 673 -1.20 -16.80 34.22
N GLN A 674 -2.16 -17.61 34.67
CA GLN A 674 -3.56 -17.49 34.24
C GLN A 674 -4.14 -16.08 34.46
N MET A 675 -3.78 -15.45 35.58
CA MET A 675 -4.20 -14.08 35.86
C MET A 675 -3.60 -13.04 34.91
N GLU A 676 -2.35 -13.21 34.48
CA GLU A 676 -1.74 -12.36 33.46
C GLU A 676 -2.35 -12.60 32.07
N LYS A 677 -2.76 -13.84 31.76
CA LYS A 677 -3.48 -14.14 30.51
C LYS A 677 -4.87 -13.50 30.49
N LEU A 678 -5.56 -13.44 31.63
CA LEU A 678 -6.83 -12.71 31.75
C LEU A 678 -6.64 -11.20 31.63
N ALA A 679 -5.58 -10.65 32.25
CA ALA A 679 -5.21 -9.25 32.05
C ALA A 679 -4.88 -8.96 30.58
N LEU A 680 -4.16 -9.87 29.91
CA LEU A 680 -3.87 -9.79 28.48
C LEU A 680 -5.14 -9.83 27.63
N ALA A 681 -6.12 -10.65 27.99
CA ALA A 681 -7.43 -10.68 27.34
C ALA A 681 -8.11 -9.31 27.42
N LEU A 682 -8.21 -8.72 28.63
CA LEU A 682 -8.81 -7.41 28.85
C LEU A 682 -8.11 -6.29 28.07
N VAL A 683 -6.79 -6.22 28.13
CA VAL A 683 -5.99 -5.22 27.40
C VAL A 683 -6.16 -5.37 25.90
N THR A 684 -6.18 -6.62 25.40
CA THR A 684 -6.41 -6.89 23.98
C THR A 684 -7.80 -6.43 23.55
N SER A 685 -8.83 -6.66 24.37
CA SER A 685 -10.19 -6.18 24.13
C SER A 685 -10.27 -4.66 24.12
N ALA A 686 -9.69 -3.98 25.11
CA ALA A 686 -9.70 -2.52 25.22
C ALA A 686 -9.02 -1.85 24.01
N ARG A 687 -7.87 -2.37 23.57
CA ARG A 687 -7.17 -1.89 22.37
C ARG A 687 -8.00 -2.05 21.10
N ARG A 688 -8.63 -3.22 20.93
CA ARG A 688 -9.42 -3.53 19.72
C ARG A 688 -10.77 -2.83 19.70
N LEU A 689 -11.38 -2.63 20.86
CA LEU A 689 -12.73 -2.06 21.01
C LEU A 689 -12.66 -0.65 21.60
N ARG A 690 -11.60 0.10 21.28
CA ARG A 690 -11.32 1.41 21.87
C ARG A 690 -12.52 2.37 21.80
N SER A 691 -13.20 2.41 20.66
CA SER A 691 -14.40 3.24 20.48
C SER A 691 -15.54 2.89 21.45
N TYR A 692 -15.72 1.61 21.79
CA TYR A 692 -16.72 1.19 22.79
C TYR A 692 -16.25 1.52 24.21
N PHE A 693 -14.98 1.25 24.54
CA PHE A 693 -14.42 1.55 25.87
C PHE A 693 -14.35 3.05 26.18
N GLN A 694 -14.29 3.91 25.15
CA GLN A 694 -14.33 5.36 25.30
C GLN A 694 -15.76 5.92 25.39
N ALA A 695 -16.72 5.28 24.72
CA ALA A 695 -18.10 5.77 24.63
C ALA A 695 -19.03 5.20 25.72
N HIS A 696 -18.65 4.09 26.35
CA HIS A 696 -19.51 3.33 27.27
C HIS A 696 -18.73 2.87 28.50
N THR A 697 -19.41 2.83 29.65
CA THR A 697 -18.91 2.12 30.84
C THR A 697 -18.90 0.62 30.56
N VAL A 698 -17.74 -0.03 30.73
CA VAL A 698 -17.57 -1.48 30.49
C VAL A 698 -17.45 -2.22 31.82
N SER A 699 -18.44 -3.07 32.12
CA SER A 699 -18.40 -3.98 33.27
C SER A 699 -17.74 -5.31 32.91
N VAL A 700 -16.56 -5.57 33.46
CA VAL A 700 -15.85 -6.84 33.34
C VAL A 700 -16.42 -7.83 34.35
N LEU A 701 -17.10 -8.85 33.84
CA LEU A 701 -17.73 -9.89 34.64
C LEU A 701 -16.72 -11.00 34.96
N THR A 702 -16.25 -11.05 36.20
CA THR A 702 -15.23 -12.01 36.65
C THR A 702 -15.42 -12.38 38.12
N ASN A 703 -15.24 -13.66 38.44
CA ASN A 703 -15.17 -14.16 39.83
C ASN A 703 -13.73 -14.21 40.36
N LEU A 704 -12.76 -13.81 39.53
CA LEU A 704 -11.36 -13.78 39.89
C LEU A 704 -10.97 -12.35 40.30
N PRO A 705 -9.99 -12.16 41.21
CA PRO A 705 -9.63 -10.85 41.76
C PRO A 705 -8.81 -9.99 40.77
N LEU A 706 -9.27 -9.86 39.52
CA LEU A 706 -8.59 -9.11 38.45
C LEU A 706 -8.41 -7.63 38.82
N LYS A 707 -9.38 -7.05 39.52
CA LYS A 707 -9.30 -5.69 40.07
C LYS A 707 -8.09 -5.51 41.00
N ASN A 708 -7.83 -6.50 41.86
CA ASN A 708 -6.75 -6.42 42.86
C ASN A 708 -5.36 -6.49 42.22
N ILE A 709 -5.25 -7.11 41.04
CA ILE A 709 -4.00 -7.20 40.27
C ILE A 709 -3.62 -5.85 39.67
N PHE A 710 -4.59 -5.11 39.12
CA PHE A 710 -4.33 -3.78 38.59
C PHE A 710 -4.12 -2.71 39.69
N LEU A 711 -4.59 -2.96 40.92
CA LEU A 711 -4.38 -2.09 42.08
C LEU A 711 -3.00 -2.24 42.75
N LYS A 712 -2.28 -3.34 42.49
CA LYS A 712 -0.91 -3.58 43.01
C LYS A 712 0.04 -4.02 41.90
N PRO A 713 0.40 -3.13 40.96
CA PRO A 713 1.21 -3.47 39.79
C PRO A 713 2.70 -3.76 40.08
N GLU A 714 3.14 -3.67 41.35
CA GLU A 714 4.55 -3.72 41.77
C GLU A 714 5.24 -5.08 41.55
N THR A 715 4.49 -6.13 41.20
CA THR A 715 5.01 -7.48 40.92
C THR A 715 5.46 -7.70 39.46
N SER A 716 5.05 -6.87 38.50
CA SER A 716 5.43 -7.02 37.09
C SER A 716 5.34 -5.69 36.32
N GLY A 717 6.46 -5.25 35.73
CA GLY A 717 6.50 -4.02 34.92
C GLY A 717 5.54 -4.03 33.72
N ARG A 718 5.14 -5.22 33.25
CA ARG A 718 4.13 -5.39 32.20
C ARG A 718 2.73 -5.04 32.70
N LEU A 719 2.36 -5.53 33.89
CA LEU A 719 1.06 -5.25 34.50
C LEU A 719 0.93 -3.77 34.85
N MET A 720 2.00 -3.12 35.30
CA MET A 720 2.04 -1.66 35.51
C MET A 720 1.71 -0.90 34.23
N LYS A 721 2.35 -1.25 33.11
CA LYS A 721 2.09 -0.62 31.81
C LYS A 721 0.64 -0.82 31.35
N TRP A 722 0.11 -2.02 31.53
CA TRP A 722 -1.29 -2.33 31.19
C TRP A 722 -2.30 -1.63 32.11
N ALA A 723 -2.00 -1.49 33.41
CA ALA A 723 -2.83 -0.76 34.35
C ALA A 723 -2.95 0.73 33.96
N LEU A 724 -1.83 1.35 33.61
CA LEU A 724 -1.80 2.73 33.12
C LEU A 724 -2.62 2.89 31.85
N GLU A 725 -2.46 1.99 30.88
CA GLU A 725 -3.22 2.03 29.63
C GLU A 725 -4.73 1.86 29.85
N LEU A 726 -5.13 0.95 30.74
CA LEU A 726 -6.54 0.71 31.03
C LEU A 726 -7.18 1.83 31.87
N SER A 727 -6.38 2.66 32.55
CA SER A 727 -6.87 3.78 33.36
C SER A 727 -7.51 4.90 32.53
N GLU A 728 -7.30 4.92 31.21
CA GLU A 728 -7.98 5.84 30.28
C GLU A 728 -9.48 5.54 30.10
N TYR A 729 -9.96 4.36 30.55
CA TYR A 729 -11.32 3.88 30.29
C TYR A 729 -12.12 3.71 31.59
N ASP A 730 -13.45 3.88 31.51
CA ASP A 730 -14.36 3.60 32.63
C ASP A 730 -14.68 2.10 32.70
N ILE A 731 -13.80 1.36 33.40
CA ILE A 731 -13.90 -0.09 33.58
C ILE A 731 -14.35 -0.40 35.02
N GLN A 732 -15.48 -1.09 35.13
CA GLN A 732 -16.00 -1.61 36.39
C GLN A 732 -15.79 -3.12 36.47
N PHE A 733 -15.53 -3.64 37.67
CA PHE A 733 -15.39 -5.09 37.89
C PHE A 733 -16.55 -5.58 38.72
N GLU A 734 -17.29 -6.56 38.20
CA GLU A 734 -18.48 -7.11 38.83
C GLU A 734 -18.38 -8.64 38.93
N PRO A 735 -18.90 -9.24 40.02
CA PRO A 735 -18.95 -10.69 40.16
C PRO A 735 -19.89 -11.28 39.11
N ARG A 736 -19.56 -12.47 38.65
CA ARG A 736 -20.30 -13.15 37.60
C ARG A 736 -21.57 -13.79 38.17
N THR A 737 -22.73 -13.19 37.90
CA THR A 737 -24.04 -13.77 38.22
C THR A 737 -24.46 -14.85 37.21
N ALA A 738 -25.50 -15.64 37.55
CA ALA A 738 -26.02 -16.72 36.71
C ALA A 738 -26.21 -16.28 35.24
N LEU A 739 -25.72 -17.10 34.31
CA LEU A 739 -25.68 -16.83 32.87
C LEU A 739 -27.11 -16.75 32.30
N LYS A 740 -27.41 -15.70 31.53
CA LYS A 740 -28.73 -15.50 30.92
C LYS A 740 -28.57 -15.23 29.42
N GLY A 741 -28.54 -16.29 28.61
CA GLY A 741 -28.48 -16.19 27.15
C GLY A 741 -27.64 -17.30 26.52
N GLN A 742 -28.14 -17.95 25.48
CA GLN A 742 -27.49 -19.09 24.82
C GLN A 742 -26.11 -18.72 24.28
N ALA A 743 -25.97 -17.56 23.62
CA ALA A 743 -24.69 -17.10 23.05
C ALA A 743 -23.57 -16.90 24.10
N VAL A 744 -23.94 -16.50 25.33
CA VAL A 744 -23.01 -16.34 26.44
C VAL A 744 -22.76 -17.68 27.14
N ALA A 745 -23.78 -18.54 27.23
CA ALA A 745 -23.63 -19.90 27.71
C ALA A 745 -22.69 -20.72 26.81
N ASP A 746 -22.81 -20.61 25.48
CA ASP A 746 -21.98 -21.31 24.50
C ASP A 746 -20.53 -20.80 24.54
N PHE A 747 -20.32 -19.48 24.58
CA PHE A 747 -18.99 -18.87 24.72
C PHE A 747 -18.23 -19.40 25.96
N ILE A 748 -18.98 -19.78 27.01
CA ILE A 748 -18.43 -20.22 28.29
C ILE A 748 -18.36 -21.74 28.39
N ALA A 749 -19.37 -22.47 27.92
CA ALA A 749 -19.39 -23.93 27.90
C ALA A 749 -18.22 -24.46 27.06
N GLU A 750 -17.89 -23.77 25.96
CA GLU A 750 -16.72 -24.04 25.14
C GLU A 750 -15.37 -23.89 25.91
N LEU A 751 -15.34 -23.28 27.11
CA LEU A 751 -14.12 -23.09 27.94
C LEU A 751 -13.86 -24.19 28.96
N THR A 752 -14.82 -25.05 29.26
CA THR A 752 -14.71 -26.00 30.38
C THR A 752 -14.32 -27.37 29.82
N PRO A 753 -13.14 -27.94 30.13
CA PRO A 753 -12.92 -29.37 29.94
C PRO A 753 -14.01 -30.14 30.71
N PRO A 754 -14.41 -31.36 30.29
CA PRO A 754 -15.39 -32.13 31.04
C PRO A 754 -14.94 -32.24 32.51
N PRO A 755 -15.85 -32.02 33.48
CA PRO A 755 -15.46 -31.94 34.88
C PRO A 755 -14.80 -33.26 35.31
N PRO A 756 -13.66 -33.23 36.01
CA PRO A 756 -13.25 -34.37 36.81
C PRO A 756 -14.37 -34.66 37.80
N SER A 757 -14.77 -35.92 37.87
CA SER A 757 -15.74 -36.42 38.83
C SER A 757 -15.33 -36.05 40.26
N ALA A 758 -16.11 -35.17 40.89
CA ALA A 758 -16.40 -35.02 42.31
C ALA A 758 -16.51 -33.53 42.66
N LYS A 759 -17.69 -33.13 43.12
CA LYS A 759 -17.81 -31.99 44.04
C LYS A 759 -16.87 -32.31 45.21
N SER A 760 -15.76 -31.59 45.33
CA SER A 760 -14.99 -31.62 46.57
C SER A 760 -15.51 -30.46 47.42
N ASP A 761 -16.22 -30.78 48.49
CA ASP A 761 -16.49 -29.86 49.61
C ASP A 761 -15.17 -29.63 50.40
N LEU A 762 -14.06 -29.39 49.70
CA LEU A 762 -12.76 -29.14 50.33
C LEU A 762 -12.61 -27.62 50.54
N PRO A 763 -12.20 -27.19 51.74
CA PRO A 763 -11.98 -25.77 52.02
C PRO A 763 -10.75 -25.24 51.28
N TRP A 764 -10.73 -23.92 51.01
CA TRP A 764 -9.52 -23.24 50.56
C TRP A 764 -8.43 -23.34 51.63
N THR A 765 -7.20 -23.65 51.22
CA THR A 765 -6.06 -23.71 52.14
C THR A 765 -5.16 -22.51 51.90
N ILE A 766 -4.86 -21.76 52.97
CA ILE A 766 -3.97 -20.60 52.93
C ILE A 766 -2.69 -20.94 53.68
N TYR A 767 -1.53 -20.77 53.04
CA TYR A 767 -0.23 -20.74 53.70
C TYR A 767 0.27 -19.31 53.71
N VAL A 768 0.79 -18.87 54.86
CA VAL A 768 1.34 -17.52 55.02
C VAL A 768 2.70 -17.61 55.69
N ASP A 769 3.61 -16.74 55.29
CA ASP A 769 4.94 -16.59 55.88
C ASP A 769 5.25 -15.09 55.98
N GLY A 770 5.69 -14.64 57.15
CA GLY A 770 5.95 -13.22 57.43
C GLY A 770 7.39 -13.01 57.88
N SER A 771 8.10 -12.05 57.29
CA SER A 771 9.48 -11.74 57.69
C SER A 771 9.73 -10.25 57.81
N SER A 772 10.57 -9.90 58.77
CA SER A 772 10.99 -8.54 59.09
C SER A 772 12.50 -8.49 59.31
N ASN A 773 13.16 -7.53 58.65
CA ASN A 773 14.57 -7.23 58.84
C ASN A 773 14.82 -5.71 58.78
N GLU A 774 16.07 -5.30 58.95
CA GLU A 774 16.45 -3.87 58.97
C GLU A 774 16.11 -3.11 57.67
N ARG A 775 15.97 -3.82 56.53
CA ARG A 775 15.64 -3.27 55.20
C ARG A 775 14.12 -3.21 54.93
N GLY A 776 13.29 -3.87 55.74
CA GLY A 776 11.83 -3.81 55.65
C GLY A 776 11.13 -5.09 56.10
N CYS A 777 9.79 -5.05 56.00
CA CYS A 777 8.92 -6.13 56.43
C CYS A 777 8.05 -6.57 55.24
N GLY A 778 7.72 -7.87 55.16
CA GLY A 778 6.89 -8.40 54.09
C GLY A 778 6.31 -9.76 54.40
N ALA A 779 5.44 -10.23 53.51
CA ALA A 779 4.70 -11.46 53.65
C ALA A 779 4.63 -12.24 52.33
N GLY A 780 4.82 -13.55 52.39
CA GLY A 780 4.47 -14.51 51.35
C GLY A 780 3.13 -15.16 51.66
N ILE A 781 2.26 -15.30 50.65
CA ILE A 781 0.95 -15.95 50.78
C ILE A 781 0.79 -16.94 49.62
N LEU A 782 0.41 -18.18 49.93
CA LEU A 782 0.04 -19.20 48.95
C LEU A 782 -1.41 -19.65 49.22
N LEU A 783 -2.30 -19.47 48.25
CA LEU A 783 -3.67 -19.98 48.27
C LEU A 783 -3.77 -21.23 47.40
N LEU A 784 -4.35 -22.29 47.95
CA LEU A 784 -4.73 -23.49 47.22
C LEU A 784 -6.26 -23.55 47.08
N ALA A 785 -6.74 -23.55 45.84
CA ALA A 785 -8.15 -23.74 45.55
C ALA A 785 -8.55 -25.23 45.70
N PRO A 786 -9.84 -25.52 45.95
CA PRO A 786 -10.36 -26.90 46.04
C PRO A 786 -10.13 -27.75 44.79
N GLY A 787 -9.88 -27.12 43.64
CA GLY A 787 -9.52 -27.75 42.36
C GLY A 787 -8.01 -27.95 42.13
N GLY A 788 -7.15 -27.65 43.11
CA GLY A 788 -5.69 -27.84 43.02
C GLY A 788 -4.91 -26.66 42.42
N GLU A 789 -5.58 -25.58 42.03
CA GLU A 789 -4.96 -24.35 41.53
C GLU A 789 -4.18 -23.62 42.65
N ARG A 790 -3.01 -23.07 42.32
CA ARG A 790 -2.10 -22.38 43.27
C ARG A 790 -2.01 -20.89 42.95
N PHE A 791 -2.15 -20.03 43.96
CA PHE A 791 -1.98 -18.58 43.83
C PHE A 791 -0.94 -18.07 44.83
N GLU A 792 0.14 -17.50 44.31
CA GLU A 792 1.27 -17.00 45.11
C GLU A 792 1.28 -15.47 45.13
N TYR A 793 1.42 -14.87 46.31
CA TYR A 793 1.50 -13.43 46.52
C TYR A 793 2.70 -13.08 47.40
N ALA A 794 3.39 -12.00 47.04
CA ALA A 794 4.39 -11.37 47.89
C ALA A 794 3.94 -9.93 48.21
N LEU A 795 3.97 -9.57 49.48
CA LEU A 795 3.55 -8.26 49.98
C LEU A 795 4.70 -7.62 50.75
N ARG A 796 4.85 -6.30 50.62
CA ARG A 796 5.74 -5.51 51.47
C ARG A 796 4.87 -4.62 52.36
N PHE A 797 5.18 -4.57 53.65
CA PHE A 797 4.50 -3.68 54.58
C PHE A 797 5.18 -2.32 54.60
N ASN A 798 4.38 -1.24 54.55
CA ASN A 798 4.86 0.14 54.60
C ASN A 798 5.04 0.66 56.04
N PHE A 799 5.03 -0.25 57.01
CA PHE A 799 5.24 0.00 58.43
C PHE A 799 6.22 -1.05 58.97
N ARG A 800 6.92 -0.73 60.06
CA ARG A 800 7.83 -1.68 60.69
C ARG A 800 7.06 -2.61 61.61
N THR A 801 7.40 -3.89 61.56
CA THR A 801 6.86 -4.96 62.42
C THR A 801 8.01 -5.79 62.97
N SER A 802 7.79 -6.50 64.07
CA SER A 802 8.61 -7.66 64.43
C SER A 802 8.33 -8.84 63.50
N ASN A 803 9.14 -9.91 63.54
CA ASN A 803 8.87 -11.13 62.77
C ASN A 803 7.50 -11.74 63.15
N ASN A 804 7.19 -11.80 64.45
CA ASN A 804 5.91 -12.33 64.92
C ASN A 804 4.73 -11.48 64.42
N GLU A 805 4.84 -10.15 64.48
CA GLU A 805 3.81 -9.26 63.92
C GLU A 805 3.72 -9.38 62.38
N ALA A 806 4.83 -9.61 61.68
CA ALA A 806 4.83 -9.84 60.24
C ALA A 806 4.06 -11.12 59.87
N GLU A 807 4.17 -12.20 60.66
CA GLU A 807 3.38 -13.42 60.45
C GLU A 807 1.88 -13.20 60.67
N TYR A 808 1.49 -12.44 61.71
CA TYR A 808 0.08 -12.10 61.94
C TYR A 808 -0.49 -11.21 60.83
N GLU A 809 0.28 -10.22 60.37
CA GLU A 809 -0.11 -9.36 59.25
C GLU A 809 -0.15 -10.14 57.93
N ALA A 810 0.73 -11.13 57.75
CA ALA A 810 0.69 -12.06 56.61
C ALA A 810 -0.62 -12.86 56.60
N LEU A 811 -1.07 -13.34 57.76
CA LEU A 811 -2.35 -14.04 57.91
C LEU A 811 -3.54 -13.14 57.61
N LEU A 812 -3.57 -11.93 58.17
CA LEU A 812 -4.64 -10.94 57.92
C LEU A 812 -4.70 -10.55 56.44
N ALA A 813 -3.55 -10.37 55.79
CA ALA A 813 -3.48 -10.11 54.38
C ALA A 813 -3.96 -11.32 53.55
N GLY A 814 -3.56 -12.54 53.91
CA GLY A 814 -4.04 -13.77 53.28
C GLY A 814 -5.57 -13.92 53.35
N LEU A 815 -6.16 -13.66 54.52
CA LEU A 815 -7.61 -13.69 54.70
C LEU A 815 -8.35 -12.61 53.91
N ARG A 816 -7.74 -11.43 53.70
CA ARG A 816 -8.30 -10.38 52.83
C ARG A 816 -8.24 -10.72 51.35
N VAL A 817 -7.21 -11.47 50.92
CA VAL A 817 -7.08 -11.93 49.53
C VAL A 817 -8.05 -13.08 49.23
N ALA A 818 -8.40 -13.88 50.25
CA ALA A 818 -9.34 -14.99 50.13
C ALA A 818 -10.83 -14.61 50.26
N LYS A 819 -11.16 -13.37 50.65
CA LYS A 819 -12.51 -12.79 50.61
C LYS A 819 -12.80 -12.17 49.25
#